data_AF-A0A7Z0PUJ9-F1
#
_entry.id   AF-A0A7Z0PUJ9-F1
#
_cell.length_a   1.000
_cell.length_b   1.000
_cell.length_c   1.000
_cell.angle_alpha   90.00
_cell.angle_beta   90.00
_cell.angle_gamma   90.00
#
_symmetry.space_group_name_H-M   'P 1'
#
loop_
_entity.id
_entity.type
_entity.pdbx_description
1 polymer ?
#
loop_
_entity_poly.entity_id
_entity_poly.type
_entity_poly.pdbx_seq_one_letter_code
_entity_poly.pdbx_strand_id
1 'polypeptide(L)'
;MGTRVEKDGYSAELTDDLEVVHRNPRGRKLKQFPAQLAGAPGIRALHETRTHLRAHREACHAQAGEWAKEGTAVPRALADQDPLWREALEAGPVQLTDELGEDGLWARTYAGFGGRTLTQLVPEQLIPFRDRLMRGQEWEPDGCFSTGIPDPSDGALPFPERVLAAHPGSEELAAEKILLLRACTHGWAYVFKKDIDAVLQGLEETAPALLTTLLDEMADLALRHGDRPSAAAWFGRARTAERTQAREADKEWLLDRYLTYAASDALSATTLRAWARESAVKGVATAADLPRFREVAIRRIRASSEVYPQLALDLRRLAKASGQEPERELATLLGEMFTAGQVPLDDEKFWADCLKGQAVDLLTADAPGTARRTLDLRPGRALAGSGLWLRLLERTGALALLTGEAPGLETGEAAAWLTRNLTTNRDGNGTWPVMYEIAERIAPKLAADGVPVVVRYRRTGDRDSHYRTPLDLIDLLLEHAVPVADPPELLGPSQPYHVQLGRRPQLEHLQADPRFARELRARARADLEMTLKDLGTNSWYQPHETKGWDRIPQLLDNRTGHEEIRAWFDRERAKLPTVTGLHDLALLLGRLVHAGVALDLVPKEAALAAEFAAVDVVPLLMAELPGTVARPQVVELLNRLQPAWVSREGVRGPNRGPILEALPHLGDPSQSEAASSLVMAVNCRAGLERLAHRFTPVEAEEEPAPDRTPEDADARVGRRMVRLATDGTAAVWDGDLTTPTTTFDRLRRDDGFRHTHVCAAPLVLCAVSTRQTGRLSPAGALTAYAAHPFVTDAPGRWRFVRCEVPEYRGGRAVAFDGEVFRTATSVAHVLGSGGRDSWRTLWEYAPDGVFPEDGPLAAGGATLTEAHVLEPVRPGDWFTRFAQLYREHGSAPARPELATAFAERLGLTTAEATVLLTAHVPCTPSRSGQRLGHRPRLHSADLRAWGIQGKDAEQAVAVLTDMLGPDRAATLYDKLLPDDPEQLWTTGPDVERAAAWWIEELGRPLPVPTALLPLAAKEILPPKGEAALPRQLRRGIPAYRPPLRSEAH
;
A
#
# COMPACT_ATOMS: atom_id res chain seq x y z
N MET A 1 15.45 44.80 -47.19
CA MET A 1 16.27 44.64 -45.97
C MET A 1 15.43 43.89 -44.94
N GLY A 2 15.75 42.72 -44.41
CA GLY A 2 16.52 41.60 -44.93
C GLY A 2 15.85 40.34 -44.38
N THR A 3 15.47 39.41 -45.25
CA THR A 3 15.11 38.01 -44.90
C THR A 3 16.27 37.23 -44.30
N ARG A 4 17.41 37.91 -44.10
CA ARG A 4 18.72 37.40 -43.72
C ARG A 4 19.17 38.05 -42.42
N VAL A 5 19.34 37.25 -41.38
CA VAL A 5 19.94 37.61 -40.09
C VAL A 5 21.41 37.25 -40.12
N GLU A 6 22.29 38.16 -39.72
CA GLU A 6 23.75 37.93 -39.70
C GLU A 6 24.36 38.23 -38.33
N LYS A 7 25.27 37.36 -37.88
CA LYS A 7 26.09 37.56 -36.67
C LYS A 7 27.39 36.76 -36.79
N ASP A 8 28.50 37.41 -36.47
CA ASP A 8 29.85 36.81 -36.50
C ASP A 8 30.23 36.15 -37.84
N GLY A 9 29.75 36.74 -38.95
CA GLY A 9 29.93 36.22 -40.31
C GLY A 9 29.07 35.01 -40.67
N TYR A 10 28.30 34.46 -39.73
CA TYR A 10 27.25 33.47 -40.03
C TYR A 10 25.97 34.18 -40.43
N SER A 11 25.16 33.57 -41.29
CA SER A 11 23.86 34.11 -41.67
C SER A 11 22.75 33.06 -41.69
N ALA A 12 21.53 33.42 -41.29
CA ALA A 12 20.32 32.63 -41.49
C ALA A 12 19.37 33.38 -42.42
N GLU A 13 18.82 32.72 -43.42
CA GLU A 13 17.92 33.34 -44.41
C GLU A 13 16.65 32.50 -44.59
N LEU A 14 15.48 33.15 -44.61
CA LEU A 14 14.19 32.52 -44.92
C LEU A 14 13.91 32.57 -46.43
N THR A 15 13.94 31.42 -47.09
CA THR A 15 13.68 31.27 -48.53
C THR A 15 12.19 31.39 -48.88
N ASP A 16 11.88 31.51 -50.17
CA ASP A 16 10.50 31.53 -50.66
C ASP A 16 9.77 30.18 -50.44
N ASP A 17 10.52 29.08 -50.43
CA ASP A 17 10.01 27.75 -50.04
C ASP A 17 9.77 27.60 -48.52
N LEU A 18 9.89 28.67 -47.74
CA LEU A 18 9.73 28.69 -46.28
C LEU A 18 10.74 27.77 -45.55
N GLU A 19 11.97 27.66 -46.06
CA GLU A 19 13.11 27.02 -45.40
C GLU A 19 14.03 28.07 -44.74
N VAL A 20 14.61 27.73 -43.58
CA VAL A 20 15.71 28.54 -43.02
C VAL A 20 17.04 27.95 -43.44
N VAL A 21 17.80 28.71 -44.23
CA VAL A 21 19.11 28.33 -44.73
C VAL A 21 20.20 29.03 -43.91
N HIS A 22 20.99 28.25 -43.19
CA HIS A 22 22.15 28.74 -42.44
C HIS A 22 23.41 28.70 -43.32
N ARG A 23 24.22 29.76 -43.28
CA ARG A 23 25.51 29.85 -43.99
C ARG A 23 26.62 30.28 -43.06
N ASN A 24 27.84 29.79 -43.32
CA ASN A 24 29.05 30.19 -42.61
C ASN A 24 29.69 31.46 -43.22
N PRO A 25 30.78 32.01 -42.62
CA PRO A 25 31.49 33.19 -43.13
C PRO A 25 32.05 33.05 -44.55
N ARG A 26 32.15 31.83 -45.09
CA ARG A 26 32.57 31.55 -46.47
C ARG A 26 31.37 31.30 -47.41
N GLY A 27 30.15 31.56 -46.97
CA GLY A 27 28.91 31.39 -47.74
C GLY A 27 28.40 29.95 -47.90
N ARG A 28 29.05 28.95 -47.29
CA ARG A 28 28.64 27.53 -47.40
C ARG A 28 27.41 27.24 -46.53
N LYS A 29 26.41 26.54 -47.11
CA LYS A 29 25.19 26.06 -46.41
C LYS A 29 25.57 25.08 -45.30
N LEU A 30 25.01 25.27 -44.11
CA LEU A 30 25.20 24.44 -42.94
C LEU A 30 23.99 23.53 -42.73
N LYS A 31 24.22 22.31 -42.25
CA LYS A 31 23.15 21.34 -41.91
C LYS A 31 22.56 21.56 -40.52
N GLN A 32 23.29 22.19 -39.61
CA GLN A 32 22.88 22.44 -38.23
C GLN A 32 22.88 23.93 -37.93
N PHE A 33 22.05 24.32 -36.95
CA PHE A 33 22.00 25.69 -36.44
C PHE A 33 23.34 26.08 -35.81
N PRO A 34 24.03 27.11 -36.32
CA PRO A 34 25.32 27.53 -35.78
C PRO A 34 25.14 28.25 -34.44
N ALA A 35 25.89 27.84 -33.42
CA ALA A 35 25.83 28.43 -32.07
C ALA A 35 26.10 29.95 -32.06
N GLN A 36 26.85 30.46 -33.04
CA GLN A 36 27.15 31.88 -33.22
C GLN A 36 25.91 32.72 -33.55
N LEU A 37 24.89 32.13 -34.19
CA LEU A 37 23.61 32.79 -34.44
C LEU A 37 22.67 32.75 -33.23
N ALA A 38 23.02 32.04 -32.14
CA ALA A 38 22.23 32.06 -30.92
C ALA A 38 22.19 33.48 -30.34
N GLY A 39 20.97 33.96 -30.07
CA GLY A 39 20.72 35.32 -29.58
C GLY A 39 21.05 36.43 -30.59
N ALA A 40 21.16 36.14 -31.88
CA ALA A 40 21.25 37.19 -32.90
C ALA A 40 19.94 38.00 -32.98
N PRO A 41 19.98 39.34 -33.03
CA PRO A 41 18.77 40.16 -33.21
C PRO A 41 18.01 39.73 -34.47
N GLY A 42 16.72 39.42 -34.33
CA GLY A 42 15.87 38.99 -35.44
C GLY A 42 15.86 37.48 -35.76
N ILE A 43 16.73 36.66 -35.14
CA ILE A 43 16.71 35.20 -35.41
C ILE A 43 15.42 34.54 -34.92
N ARG A 44 14.87 35.01 -33.79
CA ARG A 44 13.59 34.55 -33.25
C ARG A 44 12.45 34.92 -34.20
N ALA A 45 12.36 36.20 -34.56
CA ALA A 45 11.37 36.72 -35.51
C ALA A 45 11.42 35.95 -36.85
N LEU A 46 12.60 35.64 -37.37
CA LEU A 46 12.75 34.84 -38.60
C LEU A 46 12.12 33.44 -38.47
N HIS A 47 12.34 32.74 -37.35
CA HIS A 47 11.74 31.42 -37.11
C HIS A 47 10.22 31.49 -36.85
N GLU A 48 9.75 32.51 -36.13
CA GLU A 48 8.33 32.78 -35.89
C GLU A 48 7.59 33.10 -37.19
N THR A 49 8.14 33.99 -38.02
CA THR A 49 7.62 34.30 -39.36
C THR A 49 7.53 33.08 -40.25
N ARG A 50 8.57 32.22 -40.28
CA ARG A 50 8.47 30.93 -41.00
C ARG A 50 7.28 30.11 -40.53
N THR A 51 7.07 30.04 -39.22
CA THR A 51 6.02 29.21 -38.62
C THR A 51 4.64 29.73 -39.01
N HIS A 52 4.43 31.05 -38.96
CA HIS A 52 3.18 31.67 -39.40
C HIS A 52 2.93 31.48 -40.89
N LEU A 53 3.93 31.69 -41.74
CA LEU A 53 3.77 31.51 -43.19
C LEU A 53 3.49 30.07 -43.58
N ARG A 54 4.04 29.07 -42.87
CA ARG A 54 3.71 27.66 -43.11
C ARG A 54 2.26 27.34 -42.74
N ALA A 55 1.82 27.75 -41.56
CA ALA A 55 0.43 27.59 -41.13
C ALA A 55 -0.53 28.31 -42.08
N HIS A 56 -0.15 29.51 -42.55
CA HIS A 56 -0.91 30.29 -43.52
C HIS A 56 -1.02 29.58 -44.87
N ARG A 57 0.10 29.04 -45.40
CA ARG A 57 0.12 28.25 -46.64
C ARG A 57 -0.83 27.06 -46.56
N GLU A 58 -0.79 26.31 -45.45
CA GLU A 58 -1.69 25.17 -45.21
C GLU A 58 -3.17 25.62 -45.19
N ALA A 59 -3.49 26.71 -44.50
CA ALA A 59 -4.84 27.26 -44.44
C ALA A 59 -5.34 27.74 -45.81
N CYS A 60 -4.50 28.41 -46.60
CA CYS A 60 -4.83 28.86 -47.96
C CYS A 60 -5.19 27.68 -48.86
N HIS A 61 -4.36 26.63 -48.86
CA HIS A 61 -4.60 25.41 -49.65
C HIS A 61 -5.88 24.69 -49.23
N ALA A 62 -6.13 24.56 -47.92
CA ALA A 62 -7.34 23.95 -47.41
C ALA A 62 -8.59 24.71 -47.87
N GLN A 63 -8.59 26.04 -47.70
CA GLN A 63 -9.73 26.87 -48.05
C GLN A 63 -9.97 26.95 -49.57
N ALA A 64 -8.91 27.09 -50.36
CA ALA A 64 -9.01 27.05 -51.83
C ALA A 64 -9.60 25.72 -52.31
N GLY A 65 -9.24 24.61 -51.65
CA GLY A 65 -9.81 23.30 -51.91
C GLY A 65 -11.30 23.18 -51.59
N GLU A 66 -11.81 23.91 -50.59
CA GLU A 66 -13.24 24.00 -50.28
C GLU A 66 -13.99 24.82 -51.33
N TRP A 67 -13.49 26.01 -51.67
CA TRP A 67 -14.10 26.84 -52.71
C TRP A 67 -14.14 26.17 -54.08
N ALA A 68 -13.10 25.41 -54.44
CA ALA A 68 -13.09 24.62 -55.66
C ALA A 68 -14.22 23.57 -55.70
N LYS A 69 -14.58 22.98 -54.55
CA LYS A 69 -15.68 22.01 -54.45
C LYS A 69 -17.04 22.68 -54.51
N GLU A 70 -17.16 23.85 -53.90
CA GLU A 70 -18.40 24.62 -53.79
C GLU A 70 -18.70 25.45 -55.05
N GLY A 71 -17.70 25.65 -55.92
CA GLY A 71 -17.82 26.50 -57.10
C GLY A 71 -17.83 28.00 -56.76
N THR A 72 -17.27 28.37 -55.60
CA THR A 72 -17.24 29.75 -55.11
C THR A 72 -16.28 30.58 -55.97
N ALA A 73 -16.76 31.71 -56.49
CA ALA A 73 -15.92 32.67 -57.22
C ALA A 73 -15.09 33.51 -56.23
N VAL A 74 -13.78 33.61 -56.47
CA VAL A 74 -12.82 34.27 -55.58
C VAL A 74 -12.16 35.46 -56.28
N PRO A 75 -12.03 36.63 -55.63
CA PRO A 75 -11.38 37.79 -56.24
C PRO A 75 -9.91 37.55 -56.56
N ARG A 76 -9.48 37.89 -57.79
CA ARG A 76 -8.08 37.81 -58.23
C ARG A 76 -7.15 38.68 -57.37
N ALA A 77 -7.67 39.77 -56.79
CA ALA A 77 -6.96 40.62 -55.85
C ALA A 77 -6.34 39.84 -54.65
N LEU A 78 -6.92 38.70 -54.25
CA LEU A 78 -6.36 37.86 -53.19
C LEU A 78 -5.03 37.22 -53.60
N ALA A 79 -4.92 36.76 -54.84
CA ALA A 79 -3.69 36.23 -55.42
C ALA A 79 -2.65 37.34 -55.68
N ASP A 80 -3.09 38.57 -55.96
CA ASP A 80 -2.18 39.70 -56.19
C ASP A 80 -1.48 40.15 -54.91
N GLN A 81 -2.19 40.13 -53.78
CA GLN A 81 -1.73 40.62 -52.48
C GLN A 81 -0.85 39.63 -51.70
N ASP A 82 -1.07 38.32 -51.88
CA ASP A 82 -0.37 37.28 -51.13
C ASP A 82 0.10 36.14 -52.04
N PRO A 83 1.44 35.93 -52.16
CA PRO A 83 1.99 34.83 -52.94
C PRO A 83 1.50 33.43 -52.54
N LEU A 84 1.15 33.21 -51.27
CA LEU A 84 0.67 31.91 -50.78
C LEU A 84 -0.79 31.66 -51.19
N TRP A 85 -1.61 32.72 -51.27
CA TRP A 85 -2.93 32.61 -51.90
C TRP A 85 -2.82 32.38 -53.40
N ARG A 86 -1.91 33.06 -54.10
CA ARG A 86 -1.64 32.80 -55.53
C ARG A 86 -1.31 31.33 -55.77
N GLU A 87 -0.37 30.80 -54.99
CA GLU A 87 0.02 29.39 -55.05
C GLU A 87 -1.17 28.44 -54.85
N ALA A 88 -1.99 28.67 -53.82
CA ALA A 88 -3.14 27.82 -53.51
C ALA A 88 -4.24 27.89 -54.57
N LEU A 89 -4.54 29.09 -55.08
CA LEU A 89 -5.57 29.33 -56.09
C LEU A 89 -5.16 28.81 -57.47
N GLU A 90 -3.88 28.88 -57.84
CA GLU A 90 -3.35 28.31 -59.09
C GLU A 90 -3.24 26.78 -59.05
N ALA A 91 -3.08 26.19 -57.87
CA ALA A 91 -2.98 24.74 -57.69
C ALA A 91 -4.33 23.99 -57.82
N GLY A 92 -5.46 24.67 -57.63
CA GLY A 92 -6.81 24.09 -57.70
C GLY A 92 -7.69 24.71 -58.80
N PRO A 93 -8.80 24.07 -59.20
CA PRO A 93 -9.72 24.62 -60.21
C PRO A 93 -10.69 25.66 -59.60
N VAL A 94 -10.18 26.67 -58.89
CA VAL A 94 -10.99 27.75 -58.29
C VAL A 94 -11.36 28.78 -59.36
N GLN A 95 -12.63 29.22 -59.39
CA GLN A 95 -13.06 30.28 -60.30
C GLN A 95 -12.56 31.65 -59.79
N LEU A 96 -11.83 32.40 -60.62
CA LEU A 96 -11.35 33.73 -60.29
C LEU A 96 -12.20 34.82 -60.95
N THR A 97 -12.53 35.88 -60.19
CA THR A 97 -13.25 37.07 -60.67
C THR A 97 -12.39 38.33 -60.50
N ASP A 98 -12.54 39.31 -61.39
CA ASP A 98 -11.92 40.64 -61.28
C ASP A 98 -12.79 41.62 -60.48
N GLU A 99 -14.03 41.24 -60.17
CA GLU A 99 -14.95 42.06 -59.36
C GLU A 99 -14.69 41.84 -57.87
N LEU A 100 -14.57 42.95 -57.13
CA LEU A 100 -14.58 42.94 -55.66
C LEU A 100 -16.03 42.96 -55.20
N GLY A 101 -16.42 42.04 -54.31
CA GLY A 101 -17.73 42.07 -53.69
C GLY A 101 -17.87 43.20 -52.67
N GLU A 102 -19.11 43.62 -52.40
CA GLU A 102 -19.39 44.69 -51.44
C GLU A 102 -19.49 44.17 -49.99
N ASP A 103 -19.85 42.89 -49.79
CA ASP A 103 -20.11 42.29 -48.46
C ASP A 103 -19.38 40.94 -48.23
N GLY A 104 -19.51 40.37 -47.03
CA GLY A 104 -18.99 39.04 -46.68
C GLY A 104 -17.67 39.08 -45.92
N LEU A 105 -16.77 38.14 -46.22
CA LEU A 105 -15.44 38.08 -45.63
C LEU A 105 -14.54 39.19 -46.19
N TRP A 106 -13.70 39.75 -45.33
CA TRP A 106 -12.71 40.76 -45.68
C TRP A 106 -11.32 40.14 -45.75
N ALA A 107 -10.59 40.48 -46.81
CA ALA A 107 -9.18 40.14 -46.96
C ALA A 107 -8.32 41.18 -46.25
N ARG A 108 -7.77 40.80 -45.09
CA ARG A 108 -6.91 41.64 -44.26
C ARG A 108 -5.45 41.23 -44.39
N THR A 109 -4.63 42.09 -44.98
CA THR A 109 -3.19 41.87 -45.24
C THR A 109 -2.34 42.40 -44.10
N TYR A 110 -1.37 41.61 -43.68
CA TYR A 110 -0.39 41.93 -42.65
C TYR A 110 1.03 41.83 -43.18
N ALA A 111 1.88 42.80 -42.82
CA ALA A 111 3.31 42.83 -43.11
C ALA A 111 4.12 42.47 -41.85
N GLY A 112 5.05 41.52 -41.99
CA GLY A 112 5.89 41.02 -40.90
C GLY A 112 7.40 41.14 -41.19
N PHE A 113 8.19 40.40 -40.42
CA PHE A 113 9.65 40.42 -40.51
C PHE A 113 10.19 40.23 -41.94
N GLY A 114 11.10 41.11 -42.35
CA GLY A 114 11.74 41.03 -43.67
C GLY A 114 10.84 41.42 -44.85
N GLY A 115 9.70 42.07 -44.60
CA GLY A 115 8.75 42.50 -45.64
C GLY A 115 7.88 41.36 -46.18
N ARG A 116 7.81 40.23 -45.48
CA ARG A 116 6.90 39.14 -45.81
C ARG A 116 5.47 39.56 -45.48
N THR A 117 4.54 39.22 -46.37
CA THR A 117 3.11 39.47 -46.16
C THR A 117 2.35 38.16 -45.96
N LEU A 118 1.21 38.26 -45.29
CA LEU A 118 0.18 37.22 -45.30
C LEU A 118 -1.20 37.89 -45.26
N THR A 119 -2.18 37.34 -45.97
CA THR A 119 -3.54 37.89 -46.05
C THR A 119 -4.55 36.91 -45.47
N GLN A 120 -5.22 37.30 -44.38
CA GLN A 120 -6.25 36.47 -43.74
C GLN A 120 -7.64 36.91 -44.17
N LEU A 121 -8.55 35.95 -44.35
CA LEU A 121 -9.97 36.23 -44.52
C LEU A 121 -10.66 36.24 -43.16
N VAL A 122 -11.28 37.37 -42.81
CA VAL A 122 -11.97 37.56 -41.54
C VAL A 122 -13.28 38.34 -41.76
N PRO A 123 -14.35 38.02 -41.02
CA PRO A 123 -15.51 38.90 -40.93
C PRO A 123 -15.14 40.32 -40.49
N GLU A 124 -15.85 41.33 -41.00
CA GLU A 124 -15.52 42.75 -40.76
C GLU A 124 -15.43 43.08 -39.27
N GLN A 125 -16.39 42.59 -38.49
CA GLN A 125 -16.48 42.79 -37.05
C GLN A 125 -15.29 42.18 -36.26
N LEU A 126 -14.52 41.27 -36.87
CA LEU A 126 -13.37 40.62 -36.25
C LEU A 126 -12.04 41.34 -36.54
N ILE A 127 -11.99 42.19 -37.58
CA ILE A 127 -10.76 42.89 -38.00
C ILE A 127 -10.09 43.62 -36.82
N PRO A 128 -10.79 44.42 -35.99
CA PRO A 128 -10.12 45.16 -34.91
C PRO A 128 -9.44 44.25 -33.88
N PHE A 129 -10.02 43.09 -33.59
CA PHE A 129 -9.49 42.12 -32.64
C PHE A 129 -8.33 41.33 -33.25
N ARG A 130 -8.48 40.92 -34.51
CA ARG A 130 -7.43 40.21 -35.25
C ARG A 130 -6.21 41.08 -35.45
N ASP A 131 -6.38 42.34 -35.83
CA ASP A 131 -5.30 43.32 -35.95
C ASP A 131 -4.49 43.44 -34.66
N ARG A 132 -5.15 43.46 -33.50
CA ARG A 132 -4.47 43.52 -32.20
C ARG A 132 -3.65 42.26 -31.91
N LEU A 133 -4.20 41.08 -32.18
CA LEU A 133 -3.48 39.81 -32.01
C LEU A 133 -2.29 39.68 -32.97
N MET A 134 -2.41 40.20 -34.19
CA MET A 134 -1.34 40.18 -35.20
C MET A 134 -0.21 41.15 -34.84
N ARG A 135 -0.52 42.37 -34.35
CA ARG A 135 0.51 43.29 -33.85
C ARG A 135 1.34 42.70 -32.72
N GLY A 136 0.69 42.03 -31.76
CA GLY A 136 1.39 41.34 -30.67
C GLY A 136 2.29 40.18 -31.12
N GLN A 137 2.21 39.78 -32.40
CA GLN A 137 3.05 38.79 -33.06
C GLN A 137 4.04 39.42 -34.05
N GLU A 138 4.23 40.75 -34.00
CA GLU A 138 5.10 41.52 -34.90
C GLU A 138 4.63 41.53 -36.37
N TRP A 139 3.30 41.46 -36.58
CA TRP A 139 2.66 41.63 -37.89
C TRP A 139 1.80 42.89 -37.91
N GLU A 140 2.19 43.88 -38.71
CA GLU A 140 1.48 45.15 -38.83
C GLU A 140 0.42 45.10 -39.94
N PRO A 141 -0.78 45.64 -39.74
CA PRO A 141 -1.78 45.68 -40.79
C PRO A 141 -1.37 46.63 -41.93
N ASP A 142 -1.48 46.16 -43.17
CA ASP A 142 -0.96 46.85 -44.38
C ASP A 142 -2.06 47.10 -45.44
N GLY A 143 -3.04 46.20 -45.55
CA GLY A 143 -4.12 46.32 -46.55
C GLY A 143 -5.43 45.69 -46.08
N CYS A 144 -6.56 46.13 -46.66
CA CYS A 144 -7.89 45.58 -46.37
C CYS A 144 -8.83 45.79 -47.57
N PHE A 145 -9.58 44.77 -48.00
CA PHE A 145 -10.65 44.90 -48.98
C PHE A 145 -11.73 43.82 -48.80
N SER A 146 -12.97 44.10 -49.20
CA SER A 146 -14.08 43.14 -49.16
C SER A 146 -13.98 42.14 -50.31
N THR A 147 -14.30 40.87 -50.04
CA THR A 147 -14.13 39.79 -51.03
C THR A 147 -15.42 39.35 -51.71
N GLY A 148 -16.60 39.64 -51.16
CA GLY A 148 -17.85 39.06 -51.66
C GLY A 148 -18.11 37.61 -51.20
N ILE A 149 -17.15 36.98 -50.51
CA ILE A 149 -17.26 35.58 -50.08
C ILE A 149 -18.16 35.51 -48.84
N PRO A 150 -19.22 34.67 -48.82
CA PRO A 150 -20.11 34.57 -47.66
C PRO A 150 -19.38 34.21 -46.36
N ASP A 151 -19.78 34.85 -45.25
CA ASP A 151 -19.29 34.51 -43.92
C ASP A 151 -20.01 33.25 -43.39
N PRO A 152 -19.32 32.10 -43.21
CA PRO A 152 -19.95 30.89 -42.72
C PRO A 152 -20.30 30.94 -41.22
N SER A 153 -19.80 31.95 -40.50
CA SER A 153 -20.03 32.08 -39.05
C SER A 153 -21.31 32.83 -38.69
N ASP A 154 -22.00 33.43 -39.67
CA ASP A 154 -23.22 34.24 -39.47
C ASP A 154 -23.07 35.26 -38.32
N GLY A 155 -21.90 35.92 -38.25
CA GLY A 155 -21.61 36.89 -37.21
C GLY A 155 -21.11 36.32 -35.87
N ALA A 156 -21.06 34.99 -35.68
CA ALA A 156 -20.57 34.38 -34.46
C ALA A 156 -19.04 34.56 -34.30
N LEU A 157 -18.61 35.13 -33.17
CA LEU A 157 -17.19 35.39 -32.92
C LEU A 157 -16.48 34.10 -32.48
N PRO A 158 -15.41 33.65 -33.18
CA PRO A 158 -14.63 32.49 -32.78
C PRO A 158 -13.63 32.82 -31.66
N PHE A 159 -13.13 31.78 -30.99
CA PHE A 159 -11.94 31.91 -30.16
C PHE A 159 -10.69 32.02 -31.06
N PRO A 160 -9.73 32.93 -30.77
CA PRO A 160 -9.62 33.76 -29.56
C PRO A 160 -10.33 35.13 -29.58
N GLU A 161 -10.75 35.67 -30.72
CA GLU A 161 -11.25 37.05 -30.82
C GLU A 161 -12.47 37.34 -29.95
N ARG A 162 -13.36 36.35 -29.76
CA ARG A 162 -14.52 36.48 -28.88
C ARG A 162 -14.15 36.87 -27.45
N VAL A 163 -12.96 36.49 -26.99
CA VAL A 163 -12.48 36.87 -25.65
C VAL A 163 -12.18 38.36 -25.61
N LEU A 164 -11.53 38.92 -26.64
CA LEU A 164 -11.27 40.36 -26.69
C LEU A 164 -12.59 41.14 -26.80
N ALA A 165 -13.52 40.66 -27.63
CA ALA A 165 -14.83 41.29 -27.80
C ALA A 165 -15.68 41.27 -26.53
N ALA A 166 -15.57 40.21 -25.72
CA ALA A 166 -16.31 40.06 -24.46
C ALA A 166 -15.80 40.96 -23.32
N HIS A 167 -14.62 41.59 -23.48
CA HIS A 167 -13.95 42.36 -22.42
C HIS A 167 -13.51 43.75 -22.90
N PRO A 168 -14.47 44.65 -23.24
CA PRO A 168 -14.15 46.01 -23.66
C PRO A 168 -13.44 46.77 -22.53
N GLY A 169 -12.38 47.52 -22.88
CA GLY A 169 -11.50 48.21 -21.94
C GLY A 169 -10.39 47.37 -21.32
N SER A 170 -10.33 46.06 -21.59
CA SER A 170 -9.25 45.15 -21.18
C SER A 170 -8.63 44.40 -22.36
N GLU A 171 -8.81 44.92 -23.59
CA GLU A 171 -8.44 44.22 -24.82
C GLU A 171 -6.93 44.01 -24.96
N GLU A 172 -6.12 44.95 -24.45
CA GLU A 172 -4.66 44.85 -24.47
C GLU A 172 -4.17 43.71 -23.57
N LEU A 173 -4.66 43.67 -22.32
CA LEU A 173 -4.38 42.59 -21.38
C LEU A 173 -4.90 41.23 -21.89
N ALA A 174 -6.11 41.20 -22.47
CA ALA A 174 -6.68 40.00 -23.07
C ALA A 174 -5.80 39.48 -24.22
N ALA A 175 -5.37 40.36 -25.12
CA ALA A 175 -4.46 40.01 -26.21
C ALA A 175 -3.13 39.46 -25.67
N GLU A 176 -2.51 40.12 -24.70
CA GLU A 176 -1.27 39.66 -24.05
C GLU A 176 -1.43 38.23 -23.50
N LYS A 177 -2.48 37.98 -22.71
CA LYS A 177 -2.71 36.67 -22.10
C LYS A 177 -3.01 35.59 -23.13
N ILE A 178 -3.80 35.88 -24.16
CA ILE A 178 -4.08 34.94 -25.25
C ILE A 178 -2.81 34.57 -26.00
N LEU A 179 -1.92 35.51 -26.27
CA LEU A 179 -0.66 35.25 -26.95
C LEU A 179 0.28 34.40 -26.09
N LEU A 180 0.36 34.67 -24.78
CA LEU A 180 1.11 33.85 -23.84
C LEU A 180 0.55 32.41 -23.75
N LEU A 181 -0.78 32.27 -23.66
CA LEU A 181 -1.45 30.97 -23.66
C LEU A 181 -1.21 30.22 -24.98
N ARG A 182 -1.29 30.90 -26.12
CA ARG A 182 -0.98 30.31 -27.44
C ARG A 182 0.46 29.83 -27.52
N ALA A 183 1.40 30.61 -26.99
CA ALA A 183 2.82 30.25 -26.98
C ALA A 183 3.07 29.00 -26.11
N CYS A 184 2.57 28.98 -24.87
CA CYS A 184 2.82 27.83 -23.97
C CYS A 184 2.09 26.55 -24.42
N THR A 185 0.92 26.68 -25.05
CA THR A 185 0.18 25.55 -25.65
C THR A 185 0.70 25.10 -27.00
N HIS A 186 1.76 25.73 -27.53
CA HIS A 186 2.30 25.52 -28.87
C HIS A 186 1.22 25.62 -29.96
N GLY A 187 0.46 26.71 -29.95
CA GLY A 187 -0.63 26.93 -30.89
C GLY A 187 -1.87 26.09 -30.58
N TRP A 188 -2.21 25.95 -29.29
CA TRP A 188 -3.36 25.16 -28.80
C TRP A 188 -3.24 23.64 -29.03
N ALA A 189 -2.05 23.16 -29.40
CA ALA A 189 -1.78 21.76 -29.68
C ALA A 189 -1.59 20.91 -28.43
N TYR A 190 -1.20 21.51 -27.31
CA TYR A 190 -0.98 20.81 -26.05
C TYR A 190 -1.59 21.54 -24.86
N VAL A 191 -1.90 20.77 -23.82
CA VAL A 191 -2.42 21.27 -22.55
C VAL A 191 -1.45 20.89 -21.45
N PHE A 192 -0.62 21.86 -21.05
CA PHE A 192 0.26 21.73 -19.89
C PHE A 192 -0.25 22.61 -18.77
N LYS A 193 -0.95 21.99 -17.82
CA LYS A 193 -1.66 22.71 -16.75
C LYS A 193 -0.82 23.75 -16.03
N LYS A 194 0.43 23.40 -15.70
CA LYS A 194 1.36 24.29 -14.99
C LYS A 194 1.64 25.58 -15.77
N ASP A 195 1.84 25.47 -17.08
CA ASP A 195 2.22 26.61 -17.91
C ASP A 195 1.01 27.53 -18.15
N ILE A 196 -0.18 26.95 -18.34
CA ILE A 196 -1.43 27.71 -18.43
C ILE A 196 -1.73 28.41 -17.11
N ASP A 197 -1.62 27.71 -15.98
CA ASP A 197 -1.85 28.31 -14.65
C ASP A 197 -0.88 29.47 -14.37
N ALA A 198 0.37 29.38 -14.85
CA ALA A 198 1.34 30.47 -14.73
C ALA A 198 0.93 31.72 -15.54
N VAL A 199 0.32 31.55 -16.71
CA VAL A 199 -0.17 32.68 -17.51
C VAL A 199 -1.40 33.33 -16.86
N LEU A 200 -2.31 32.52 -16.29
CA LEU A 200 -3.54 32.99 -15.65
C LEU A 200 -3.32 33.62 -14.27
N GLN A 201 -2.15 33.39 -13.67
CA GLN A 201 -1.80 33.90 -12.34
C GLN A 201 -1.97 35.43 -12.23
N GLY A 202 -2.56 35.88 -11.13
CA GLY A 202 -2.76 37.30 -10.81
C GLY A 202 -4.03 37.92 -11.40
N LEU A 203 -4.65 37.29 -12.40
CA LEU A 203 -5.88 37.81 -12.99
C LEU A 203 -7.08 37.78 -12.03
N GLU A 204 -7.03 36.97 -10.95
CA GLU A 204 -8.04 36.98 -9.90
C GLU A 204 -8.24 38.39 -9.30
N GLU A 205 -7.16 39.15 -9.16
CA GLU A 205 -7.18 40.49 -8.57
C GLU A 205 -7.29 41.59 -9.64
N THR A 206 -6.62 41.43 -10.78
CA THR A 206 -6.48 42.52 -11.76
C THR A 206 -7.61 42.55 -12.80
N ALA A 207 -8.14 41.41 -13.21
CA ALA A 207 -9.15 41.33 -14.27
C ALA A 207 -10.02 40.05 -14.12
N PRO A 208 -10.85 39.98 -13.07
CA PRO A 208 -11.55 38.74 -12.70
C PRO A 208 -12.57 38.28 -13.75
N ALA A 209 -13.19 39.21 -14.50
CA ALA A 209 -14.12 38.86 -15.57
C ALA A 209 -13.39 38.17 -16.75
N LEU A 210 -12.22 38.69 -17.12
CA LEU A 210 -11.35 38.10 -18.15
C LEU A 210 -10.86 36.72 -17.74
N LEU A 211 -10.48 36.55 -16.47
CA LEU A 211 -10.07 35.25 -15.92
C LEU A 211 -11.17 34.20 -16.09
N THR A 212 -12.42 34.52 -15.76
CA THR A 212 -13.55 33.57 -15.91
C THR A 212 -13.68 33.09 -17.35
N THR A 213 -13.63 34.00 -18.32
CA THR A 213 -13.71 33.63 -19.75
C THR A 213 -12.52 32.79 -20.18
N LEU A 214 -11.28 33.18 -19.82
CA LEU A 214 -10.09 32.40 -20.16
C LEU A 214 -10.09 31.00 -19.53
N LEU A 215 -10.57 30.87 -18.29
CA LEU A 215 -10.71 29.56 -17.62
C LEU A 215 -11.72 28.67 -18.36
N ASP A 216 -12.86 29.21 -18.81
CA ASP A 216 -13.84 28.47 -19.60
C ASP A 216 -13.24 28.01 -20.95
N GLU A 217 -12.46 28.85 -21.63
CA GLU A 217 -11.76 28.49 -22.87
C GLU A 217 -10.71 27.39 -22.65
N MET A 218 -9.92 27.51 -21.59
CA MET A 218 -8.90 26.52 -21.26
C MET A 218 -9.52 25.20 -20.81
N ALA A 219 -10.66 25.25 -20.12
CA ALA A 219 -11.43 24.06 -19.78
C ALA A 219 -11.95 23.36 -21.04
N ASP A 220 -12.48 24.10 -22.02
CA ASP A 220 -12.95 23.54 -23.29
C ASP A 220 -11.79 22.97 -24.12
N LEU A 221 -10.63 23.64 -24.10
CA LEU A 221 -9.41 23.15 -24.74
C LEU A 221 -8.94 21.84 -24.12
N ALA A 222 -8.85 21.76 -22.79
CA ALA A 222 -8.51 20.53 -22.08
C ALA A 222 -9.46 19.39 -22.42
N LEU A 223 -10.77 19.69 -22.49
CA LEU A 223 -11.78 18.71 -22.82
C LEU A 223 -11.60 18.14 -24.24
N ARG A 224 -11.34 19.00 -25.24
CA ARG A 224 -11.04 18.58 -26.62
C ARG A 224 -9.81 17.67 -26.72
N HIS A 225 -8.80 17.91 -25.86
CA HIS A 225 -7.58 17.10 -25.77
C HIS A 225 -7.75 15.84 -24.91
N GLY A 226 -8.92 15.63 -24.30
CA GLY A 226 -9.18 14.48 -23.42
C GLY A 226 -8.59 14.59 -22.01
N ASP A 227 -8.03 15.74 -21.62
CA ASP A 227 -7.52 15.99 -20.26
C ASP A 227 -8.67 16.39 -19.31
N ARG A 228 -9.47 15.38 -18.93
CA ARG A 228 -10.65 15.55 -18.05
C ARG A 228 -10.30 16.17 -16.69
N PRO A 229 -9.22 15.77 -16.00
CA PRO A 229 -8.86 16.39 -14.72
C PRO A 229 -8.58 17.89 -14.82
N SER A 230 -7.86 18.34 -15.86
CA SER A 230 -7.62 19.78 -16.06
C SER A 230 -8.88 20.52 -16.47
N ALA A 231 -9.69 19.94 -17.35
CA ALA A 231 -10.98 20.51 -17.75
C ALA A 231 -11.89 20.73 -16.53
N ALA A 232 -12.03 19.71 -15.66
CA ALA A 232 -12.81 19.81 -14.43
C ALA A 232 -12.29 20.88 -13.47
N ALA A 233 -10.96 20.99 -13.36
CA ALA A 233 -10.32 21.98 -12.49
C ALA A 233 -10.56 23.41 -12.97
N TRP A 234 -10.35 23.70 -14.26
CA TRP A 234 -10.56 25.04 -14.81
C TRP A 234 -12.02 25.42 -14.89
N PHE A 235 -12.93 24.51 -15.25
CA PHE A 235 -14.37 24.76 -15.18
C PHE A 235 -14.83 25.07 -13.74
N GLY A 236 -14.37 24.30 -12.75
CA GLY A 236 -14.66 24.58 -11.34
C GLY A 236 -14.10 25.93 -10.84
N ARG A 237 -12.91 26.32 -11.31
CA ARG A 237 -12.33 27.64 -11.03
C ARG A 237 -13.12 28.76 -11.71
N ALA A 238 -13.55 28.60 -12.96
CA ALA A 238 -14.38 29.58 -13.68
C ALA A 238 -15.67 29.87 -12.91
N ARG A 239 -16.40 28.81 -12.49
CA ARG A 239 -17.61 28.94 -11.68
C ARG A 239 -17.33 29.54 -10.31
N THR A 240 -16.14 29.32 -9.73
CA THR A 240 -15.76 29.99 -8.47
C THR A 240 -15.51 31.48 -8.66
N ALA A 241 -14.78 31.86 -9.70
CA ALA A 241 -14.51 33.26 -10.03
C ALA A 241 -15.80 34.02 -10.36
N GLU A 242 -16.71 33.42 -11.11
CA GLU A 242 -18.02 34.00 -11.47
C GLU A 242 -18.86 34.34 -10.23
N ARG A 243 -18.85 33.46 -9.22
CA ARG A 243 -19.58 33.66 -7.96
C ARG A 243 -19.00 34.77 -7.11
N THR A 244 -17.67 34.85 -7.01
CA THR A 244 -16.99 35.93 -6.30
C THR A 244 -17.35 37.30 -6.90
N GLN A 245 -17.62 37.32 -8.21
CA GLN A 245 -18.01 38.53 -8.93
C GLN A 245 -19.51 38.84 -8.90
N ALA A 246 -20.34 37.93 -8.36
CA ALA A 246 -21.81 38.02 -8.43
C ALA A 246 -22.35 38.28 -9.84
N ARG A 247 -21.70 37.70 -10.87
CA ARG A 247 -22.11 37.87 -12.28
C ARG A 247 -23.34 37.01 -12.57
N GLU A 248 -24.36 37.61 -13.18
CA GLU A 248 -25.50 36.85 -13.70
C GLU A 248 -25.11 36.22 -15.04
N ALA A 249 -24.87 34.91 -15.04
CA ALA A 249 -24.66 34.13 -16.25
C ALA A 249 -26.00 33.76 -16.90
N ASP A 250 -26.00 33.64 -18.23
CA ASP A 250 -27.11 33.05 -18.96
C ASP A 250 -27.31 31.60 -18.48
N LYS A 251 -28.51 31.33 -17.94
CA LYS A 251 -28.86 30.04 -17.35
C LYS A 251 -28.90 28.91 -18.38
N GLU A 252 -29.28 29.19 -19.63
CA GLU A 252 -29.35 28.16 -20.67
C GLU A 252 -27.96 27.80 -21.17
N TRP A 253 -27.13 28.81 -21.44
CA TRP A 253 -25.72 28.61 -21.80
C TRP A 253 -24.96 27.83 -20.71
N LEU A 254 -25.18 28.20 -19.44
CA LEU A 254 -24.50 27.54 -18.33
C LEU A 254 -24.96 26.09 -18.14
N LEU A 255 -26.26 25.82 -18.32
CA LEU A 255 -26.80 24.47 -18.27
C LEU A 255 -26.17 23.58 -19.33
N ASP A 256 -26.05 24.05 -20.58
CA ASP A 256 -25.42 23.29 -21.67
C ASP A 256 -23.98 22.89 -21.34
N ARG A 257 -23.21 23.81 -20.72
CA ARG A 257 -21.87 23.49 -20.22
C ARG A 257 -21.89 22.45 -19.11
N TYR A 258 -22.74 22.60 -18.09
CA TYR A 258 -22.84 21.58 -17.04
C TYR A 258 -23.19 20.19 -17.61
N LEU A 259 -24.09 20.12 -18.58
CA LEU A 259 -24.48 18.88 -19.26
C LEU A 259 -23.31 18.29 -20.07
N THR A 260 -22.56 19.12 -20.79
CA THR A 260 -21.37 18.71 -21.58
C THR A 260 -20.27 18.15 -20.68
N TYR A 261 -19.95 18.87 -19.59
CA TYR A 261 -18.91 18.46 -18.66
C TYR A 261 -19.32 17.25 -17.82
N ALA A 262 -20.60 17.12 -17.46
CA ALA A 262 -21.14 15.94 -16.80
C ALA A 262 -21.05 14.70 -17.70
N ALA A 263 -21.43 14.81 -18.97
CA ALA A 263 -21.36 13.70 -19.93
C ALA A 263 -19.93 13.27 -20.26
N SER A 264 -18.97 14.18 -20.11
CA SER A 264 -17.56 13.93 -20.45
C SER A 264 -16.69 13.51 -19.26
N ASP A 265 -17.30 13.18 -18.11
CA ASP A 265 -16.58 12.87 -16.86
C ASP A 265 -15.59 13.98 -16.45
N ALA A 266 -15.96 15.24 -16.72
CA ALA A 266 -15.18 16.44 -16.44
C ALA A 266 -15.91 17.39 -15.47
N LEU A 267 -16.94 16.93 -14.76
CA LEU A 267 -17.66 17.70 -13.75
C LEU A 267 -17.32 17.23 -12.33
N SER A 268 -16.60 18.06 -11.59
CA SER A 268 -16.24 17.74 -10.21
C SER A 268 -17.46 17.73 -9.27
N ALA A 269 -17.44 16.84 -8.26
CA ALA A 269 -18.43 16.79 -7.20
C ALA A 269 -18.58 18.14 -6.47
N THR A 270 -17.46 18.85 -6.26
CA THR A 270 -17.43 20.17 -5.61
C THR A 270 -18.17 21.22 -6.43
N THR A 271 -17.95 21.25 -7.75
CA THR A 271 -18.61 22.19 -8.66
C THR A 271 -20.12 21.92 -8.73
N LEU A 272 -20.52 20.65 -8.88
CA LEU A 272 -21.93 20.27 -8.91
C LEU A 272 -22.66 20.63 -7.61
N ARG A 273 -22.01 20.41 -6.47
CA ARG A 273 -22.56 20.77 -5.16
C ARG A 273 -22.69 22.28 -4.97
N ALA A 274 -21.72 23.05 -5.43
CA ALA A 274 -21.78 24.51 -5.40
C ALA A 274 -23.01 25.00 -6.19
N TRP A 275 -23.17 24.50 -7.43
CA TRP A 275 -24.32 24.83 -8.26
C TRP A 275 -25.66 24.49 -7.59
N ALA A 276 -25.78 23.30 -6.98
CA ALA A 276 -26.97 22.91 -6.23
C ALA A 276 -27.36 23.94 -5.14
N ARG A 277 -26.36 24.49 -4.43
CA ARG A 277 -26.58 25.45 -3.35
C ARG A 277 -26.97 26.83 -3.86
N GLU A 278 -26.39 27.26 -4.97
CA GLU A 278 -26.74 28.52 -5.64
C GLU A 278 -28.17 28.47 -6.18
N SER A 279 -28.55 27.35 -6.81
CA SER A 279 -29.92 27.13 -7.27
C SER A 279 -30.93 27.00 -6.11
N ALA A 280 -30.48 26.62 -4.90
CA ALA A 280 -31.35 26.43 -3.74
C ALA A 280 -31.62 27.72 -2.92
N VAL A 281 -31.34 28.91 -3.48
CA VAL A 281 -31.65 30.19 -2.82
C VAL A 281 -33.15 30.50 -2.92
N LYS A 282 -33.78 30.74 -1.76
CA LYS A 282 -35.22 31.03 -1.67
C LYS A 282 -35.55 32.33 -2.43
N GLY A 283 -36.55 32.26 -3.31
CA GLY A 283 -36.96 33.39 -4.17
C GLY A 283 -36.23 33.47 -5.51
N VAL A 284 -35.14 32.70 -5.68
CA VAL A 284 -34.41 32.54 -6.95
C VAL A 284 -34.75 31.20 -7.61
N ALA A 285 -34.93 30.16 -6.79
CA ALA A 285 -35.23 28.80 -7.24
C ALA A 285 -36.59 28.70 -7.95
N THR A 286 -36.60 28.11 -9.14
CA THR A 286 -37.81 27.84 -9.92
C THR A 286 -38.08 26.35 -10.02
N ALA A 287 -39.34 25.96 -10.26
CA ALA A 287 -39.69 24.55 -10.45
C ALA A 287 -38.93 23.89 -11.63
N ALA A 288 -38.51 24.69 -12.63
CA ALA A 288 -37.74 24.20 -13.78
C ALA A 288 -36.27 23.86 -13.43
N ASP A 289 -35.73 24.38 -12.33
CA ASP A 289 -34.32 24.15 -11.95
C ASP A 289 -34.08 22.74 -11.40
N LEU A 290 -35.12 22.10 -10.83
CA LEU A 290 -35.04 20.75 -10.28
C LEU A 290 -34.80 19.67 -11.36
N PRO A 291 -35.61 19.56 -12.42
CA PRO A 291 -35.34 18.63 -13.52
C PRO A 291 -33.97 18.86 -14.16
N ARG A 292 -33.57 20.13 -14.36
CA ARG A 292 -32.26 20.48 -14.92
C ARG A 292 -31.10 20.00 -14.04
N PHE A 293 -31.20 20.21 -12.73
CA PHE A 293 -30.20 19.73 -11.79
C PHE A 293 -30.12 18.20 -11.76
N ARG A 294 -31.27 17.51 -11.73
CA ARG A 294 -31.33 16.03 -11.80
C ARG A 294 -30.68 15.51 -13.07
N GLU A 295 -30.96 16.11 -14.23
CA GLU A 295 -30.38 15.69 -15.50
C GLU A 295 -28.86 15.74 -15.49
N VAL A 296 -28.27 16.85 -15.02
CA VAL A 296 -26.81 16.98 -14.88
C VAL A 296 -26.26 15.95 -13.90
N ALA A 297 -26.92 15.73 -12.75
CA ALA A 297 -26.51 14.75 -11.76
C ALA A 297 -26.52 13.31 -12.35
N ILE A 298 -27.57 12.94 -13.08
CA ILE A 298 -27.68 11.63 -13.75
C ILE A 298 -26.63 11.47 -14.85
N ARG A 299 -26.38 12.50 -15.68
CA ARG A 299 -25.31 12.45 -16.70
C ARG A 299 -23.94 12.23 -16.05
N ARG A 300 -23.66 12.92 -14.94
CA ARG A 300 -22.42 12.72 -14.19
C ARG A 300 -22.33 11.30 -13.63
N ILE A 301 -23.38 10.82 -12.96
CA ILE A 301 -23.42 9.46 -12.40
C ILE A 301 -23.19 8.41 -13.49
N ARG A 302 -23.74 8.60 -14.69
CA ARG A 302 -23.51 7.71 -15.83
C ARG A 302 -22.06 7.74 -16.32
N ALA A 303 -21.43 8.91 -16.31
CA ALA A 303 -20.07 9.07 -16.81
C ALA A 303 -19.00 8.60 -15.80
N SER A 304 -19.21 8.87 -14.50
CA SER A 304 -18.22 8.63 -13.45
C SER A 304 -18.51 7.41 -12.57
N SER A 305 -19.74 6.89 -12.59
CA SER A 305 -20.26 5.88 -11.64
C SER A 305 -20.18 6.31 -10.16
N GLU A 306 -20.12 7.61 -9.88
CA GLU A 306 -20.00 8.16 -8.53
C GLU A 306 -21.15 9.11 -8.18
N VAL A 307 -21.57 9.11 -6.92
CA VAL A 307 -22.38 10.17 -6.30
C VAL A 307 -21.52 11.02 -5.37
N TYR A 308 -21.88 12.29 -5.16
CA TYR A 308 -21.26 13.07 -4.09
C TYR A 308 -22.06 12.93 -2.78
N PRO A 309 -21.39 12.87 -1.61
CA PRO A 309 -22.00 12.44 -0.35
C PRO A 309 -23.11 13.32 0.24
N GLN A 310 -23.49 14.45 -0.37
CA GLN A 310 -24.59 15.31 0.10
C GLN A 310 -25.68 15.52 -0.94
N LEU A 311 -25.68 14.77 -2.04
CA LEU A 311 -26.63 14.93 -3.13
C LEU A 311 -28.09 14.87 -2.66
N ALA A 312 -28.44 13.89 -1.82
CA ALA A 312 -29.78 13.77 -1.27
C ALA A 312 -30.20 14.98 -0.41
N LEU A 313 -29.27 15.52 0.41
CA LEU A 313 -29.53 16.68 1.25
C LEU A 313 -29.68 17.97 0.42
N ASP A 314 -28.79 18.18 -0.55
CA ASP A 314 -28.78 19.38 -1.37
C ASP A 314 -29.98 19.40 -2.35
N LEU A 315 -30.39 18.25 -2.89
CA LEU A 315 -31.63 18.12 -3.68
C LEU A 315 -32.88 18.46 -2.85
N ARG A 316 -32.99 17.97 -1.61
CA ARG A 316 -34.10 18.33 -0.72
C ARG A 316 -34.18 19.83 -0.44
N ARG A 317 -33.02 20.49 -0.28
CA ARG A 317 -32.94 21.94 -0.08
C ARG A 317 -33.41 22.69 -1.32
N LEU A 318 -32.96 22.27 -2.51
CA LEU A 318 -33.40 22.82 -3.79
C LEU A 318 -34.91 22.67 -3.98
N ALA A 319 -35.46 21.49 -3.69
CA ALA A 319 -36.89 21.23 -3.78
C ALA A 319 -37.70 22.13 -2.85
N LYS A 320 -37.28 22.25 -1.59
CA LYS A 320 -37.92 23.15 -0.62
C LYS A 320 -37.86 24.62 -1.05
N ALA A 321 -36.73 25.07 -1.61
CA ALA A 321 -36.58 26.43 -2.10
C ALA A 321 -37.51 26.73 -3.30
N SER A 322 -37.77 25.71 -4.13
CA SER A 322 -38.63 25.79 -5.33
C SER A 322 -40.13 25.51 -5.04
N GLY A 323 -40.51 25.32 -3.77
CA GLY A 323 -41.88 25.00 -3.36
C GLY A 323 -42.36 23.59 -3.73
N GLN A 324 -41.44 22.68 -4.07
CA GLN A 324 -41.74 21.28 -4.42
C GLN A 324 -41.58 20.35 -3.21
N GLU A 325 -42.14 19.14 -3.30
CA GLU A 325 -42.08 18.14 -2.23
C GLU A 325 -40.71 17.42 -2.19
N PRO A 326 -39.89 17.59 -1.12
CA PRO A 326 -38.51 17.13 -1.13
C PRO A 326 -38.31 15.62 -1.28
N GLU A 327 -39.16 14.79 -0.66
CA GLU A 327 -39.03 13.33 -0.74
C GLU A 327 -39.49 12.79 -2.10
N ARG A 328 -40.49 13.42 -2.74
CA ARG A 328 -40.95 13.05 -4.08
C ARG A 328 -39.89 13.34 -5.15
N GLU A 329 -39.20 14.47 -5.03
CA GLU A 329 -38.11 14.84 -5.92
C GLU A 329 -36.90 13.91 -5.77
N LEU A 330 -36.59 13.49 -4.53
CA LEU A 330 -35.54 12.50 -4.26
C LEU A 330 -35.92 11.10 -4.76
N ALA A 331 -37.18 10.68 -4.60
CA ALA A 331 -37.70 9.44 -5.16
C ALA A 331 -37.57 9.40 -6.68
N THR A 332 -37.86 10.53 -7.35
CA THR A 332 -37.70 10.68 -8.79
C THR A 332 -36.24 10.53 -9.23
N LEU A 333 -35.29 11.19 -8.54
CA LEU A 333 -33.86 11.01 -8.81
C LEU A 333 -33.44 9.54 -8.67
N LEU A 334 -33.85 8.87 -7.59
CA LEU A 334 -33.54 7.44 -7.40
C LEU A 334 -34.16 6.61 -8.53
N GLY A 335 -35.39 6.90 -8.94
CA GLY A 335 -36.05 6.24 -10.07
C GLY A 335 -35.27 6.37 -11.38
N GLU A 336 -34.75 7.56 -11.66
CA GLU A 336 -33.87 7.83 -12.81
C GLU A 336 -32.55 7.03 -12.72
N MET A 337 -31.93 6.94 -11.53
CA MET A 337 -30.72 6.12 -11.29
C MET A 337 -30.98 4.63 -11.54
N PHE A 338 -32.06 4.08 -11.00
CA PHE A 338 -32.46 2.69 -11.20
C PHE A 338 -32.79 2.39 -12.66
N THR A 339 -33.45 3.33 -13.36
CA THR A 339 -33.76 3.19 -14.80
C THR A 339 -32.51 3.27 -15.66
N ALA A 340 -31.53 4.08 -15.27
CA ALA A 340 -30.23 4.17 -15.94
C ALA A 340 -29.33 2.95 -15.70
N GLY A 341 -29.66 2.07 -14.74
CA GLY A 341 -28.80 0.97 -14.30
C GLY A 341 -27.53 1.42 -13.58
N GLN A 342 -27.45 2.69 -13.16
CA GLN A 342 -26.29 3.29 -12.50
C GLN A 342 -26.69 3.71 -11.10
N VAL A 343 -26.52 2.78 -10.15
CA VAL A 343 -26.84 2.97 -8.74
C VAL A 343 -25.54 2.86 -7.94
N PRO A 344 -24.80 3.96 -7.72
CA PRO A 344 -23.53 3.93 -6.99
C PRO A 344 -23.78 3.55 -5.53
N LEU A 345 -23.19 2.45 -5.06
CA LEU A 345 -23.34 1.89 -3.71
C LEU A 345 -22.07 2.03 -2.85
N ASP A 346 -21.21 2.97 -3.21
CA ASP A 346 -19.92 3.24 -2.60
C ASP A 346 -19.98 4.34 -1.52
N ASP A 347 -20.88 5.33 -1.67
CA ASP A 347 -21.03 6.43 -0.72
C ASP A 347 -22.05 6.14 0.40
N GLU A 348 -21.54 5.81 1.59
CA GLU A 348 -22.36 5.51 2.78
C GLU A 348 -23.26 6.69 3.19
N LYS A 349 -22.79 7.92 3.05
CA LYS A 349 -23.50 9.10 3.55
C LYS A 349 -24.71 9.44 2.69
N PHE A 350 -24.55 9.36 1.36
CA PHE A 350 -25.65 9.52 0.42
C PHE A 350 -26.77 8.51 0.73
N TRP A 351 -26.44 7.23 0.87
CA TRP A 351 -27.45 6.19 1.15
C TRP A 351 -28.06 6.31 2.54
N ALA A 352 -27.27 6.66 3.56
CA ALA A 352 -27.80 6.96 4.88
C ALA A 352 -28.84 8.09 4.81
N ASP A 353 -28.58 9.14 4.04
CA ASP A 353 -29.51 10.25 3.87
C ASP A 353 -30.74 9.90 3.01
N CYS A 354 -30.61 9.04 2.00
CA CYS A 354 -31.76 8.48 1.26
C CYS A 354 -32.64 7.62 2.16
N LEU A 355 -32.04 6.79 3.01
CA LEU A 355 -32.74 5.84 3.89
C LEU A 355 -33.31 6.46 5.18
N LYS A 356 -33.11 7.77 5.41
CA LYS A 356 -33.73 8.51 6.53
C LYS A 356 -35.19 8.92 6.28
N GLY A 357 -35.51 9.31 5.04
CA GLY A 357 -36.83 9.82 4.66
C GLY A 357 -37.70 8.78 3.95
N GLN A 358 -38.80 9.19 3.32
CA GLN A 358 -39.74 8.32 2.61
C GLN A 358 -39.39 8.11 1.12
N ALA A 359 -38.33 8.74 0.60
CA ALA A 359 -37.97 8.66 -0.82
C ALA A 359 -37.86 7.23 -1.40
N VAL A 360 -37.30 6.27 -0.64
CA VAL A 360 -37.21 4.87 -1.09
C VAL A 360 -38.59 4.20 -1.11
N ASP A 361 -39.48 4.52 -0.17
CA ASP A 361 -40.84 3.96 -0.14
C ASP A 361 -41.71 4.55 -1.27
N LEU A 362 -41.51 5.83 -1.59
CA LEU A 362 -42.16 6.47 -2.74
C LEU A 362 -41.65 5.88 -4.05
N LEU A 363 -40.34 5.63 -4.17
CA LEU A 363 -39.75 4.95 -5.33
C LEU A 363 -40.37 3.57 -5.55
N THR A 364 -40.55 2.77 -4.50
CA THR A 364 -41.12 1.42 -4.63
C THR A 364 -42.60 1.47 -5.01
N ALA A 365 -43.35 2.45 -4.49
CA ALA A 365 -44.74 2.68 -4.86
C ALA A 365 -44.89 3.09 -6.34
N ASP A 366 -44.01 3.96 -6.84
CA ASP A 366 -44.05 4.46 -8.22
C ASP A 366 -43.49 3.47 -9.24
N ALA A 367 -42.55 2.62 -8.82
CA ALA A 367 -41.84 1.69 -9.70
C ALA A 367 -41.78 0.27 -9.08
N PRO A 368 -42.81 -0.58 -9.32
CA PRO A 368 -42.91 -1.91 -8.71
C PRO A 368 -41.71 -2.85 -9.00
N GLY A 369 -41.00 -2.66 -10.12
CA GLY A 369 -39.81 -3.44 -10.47
C GLY A 369 -38.54 -3.12 -9.64
N THR A 370 -38.62 -2.16 -8.71
CA THR A 370 -37.47 -1.72 -7.90
C THR A 370 -36.89 -2.85 -7.05
N ALA A 371 -37.73 -3.63 -6.38
CA ALA A 371 -37.28 -4.77 -5.56
C ALA A 371 -36.37 -5.72 -6.36
N ARG A 372 -36.78 -6.06 -7.59
CA ARG A 372 -36.03 -6.96 -8.48
C ARG A 372 -34.70 -6.36 -8.91
N ARG A 373 -34.70 -5.08 -9.33
CA ARG A 373 -33.48 -4.36 -9.71
C ARG A 373 -32.50 -4.23 -8.54
N THR A 374 -32.98 -4.05 -7.31
CA THR A 374 -32.11 -4.02 -6.12
C THR A 374 -31.34 -5.33 -5.93
N LEU A 375 -31.95 -6.49 -6.24
CA LEU A 375 -31.28 -7.79 -6.14
C LEU A 375 -30.11 -7.97 -7.13
N ASP A 376 -30.09 -7.19 -8.21
CA ASP A 376 -29.00 -7.22 -9.19
C ASP A 376 -27.80 -6.36 -8.76
N LEU A 377 -28.01 -5.42 -7.83
CA LEU A 377 -26.97 -4.53 -7.34
C LEU A 377 -25.88 -5.26 -6.54
N ARG A 378 -24.71 -4.63 -6.46
CA ARG A 378 -23.56 -5.10 -5.69
C ARG A 378 -23.10 -3.98 -4.75
N PRO A 379 -23.34 -4.10 -3.43
CA PRO A 379 -22.92 -3.06 -2.50
C PRO A 379 -21.40 -2.99 -2.41
N GLY A 380 -20.87 -1.77 -2.27
CA GLY A 380 -19.47 -1.57 -1.91
C GLY A 380 -19.21 -1.95 -0.45
N ARG A 381 -17.92 -2.07 -0.08
CA ARG A 381 -17.50 -2.43 1.29
C ARG A 381 -18.07 -1.49 2.35
N ALA A 382 -18.10 -0.19 2.08
CA ALA A 382 -18.59 0.82 3.03
C ALA A 382 -20.07 0.61 3.37
N LEU A 383 -20.92 0.43 2.35
CA LEU A 383 -22.36 0.25 2.53
C LEU A 383 -22.72 -1.08 3.22
N ALA A 384 -21.96 -2.14 2.95
CA ALA A 384 -22.19 -3.43 3.58
C ALA A 384 -21.75 -3.47 5.06
N GLY A 385 -20.69 -2.73 5.42
CA GLY A 385 -20.19 -2.66 6.79
C GLY A 385 -21.09 -1.86 7.74
N SER A 386 -21.88 -0.92 7.22
CA SER A 386 -22.73 -0.01 8.02
C SER A 386 -24.16 -0.51 8.26
N GLY A 387 -24.52 -1.69 7.73
CA GLY A 387 -25.88 -2.24 7.80
C GLY A 387 -26.89 -1.55 6.87
N LEU A 388 -26.48 -0.51 6.13
CA LEU A 388 -27.34 0.20 5.18
C LEU A 388 -27.78 -0.68 4.01
N TRP A 389 -26.95 -1.65 3.60
CA TRP A 389 -27.33 -2.61 2.57
C TRP A 389 -28.57 -3.43 2.96
N LEU A 390 -28.61 -3.97 4.18
CA LEU A 390 -29.77 -4.71 4.67
C LEU A 390 -31.01 -3.83 4.72
N ARG A 391 -30.87 -2.60 5.25
CA ARG A 391 -31.98 -1.62 5.28
C ARG A 391 -32.50 -1.26 3.89
N LEU A 392 -31.62 -1.20 2.89
CA LEU A 392 -32.02 -0.96 1.51
C LEU A 392 -32.81 -2.16 0.95
N LEU A 393 -32.37 -3.40 1.20
CA LEU A 393 -33.10 -4.59 0.81
C LEU A 393 -34.49 -4.66 1.46
N GLU A 394 -34.59 -4.35 2.74
CA GLU A 394 -35.85 -4.28 3.49
C GLU A 394 -36.80 -3.24 2.89
N ARG A 395 -36.35 -1.99 2.77
CA ARG A 395 -37.20 -0.88 2.31
C ARG A 395 -37.59 -0.97 0.85
N THR A 396 -36.77 -1.60 0.01
CA THR A 396 -37.11 -1.83 -1.39
C THR A 396 -38.06 -3.02 -1.60
N GLY A 397 -38.34 -3.82 -0.55
CA GLY A 397 -39.08 -5.07 -0.66
C GLY A 397 -38.26 -6.23 -1.24
N ALA A 398 -36.99 -6.00 -1.58
CA ALA A 398 -36.09 -7.02 -2.10
C ALA A 398 -35.82 -8.13 -1.09
N LEU A 399 -35.76 -7.81 0.21
CA LEU A 399 -35.66 -8.84 1.26
C LEU A 399 -36.93 -9.70 1.32
N ALA A 400 -38.13 -9.09 1.23
CA ALA A 400 -39.40 -9.82 1.24
C ALA A 400 -39.53 -10.79 0.05
N LEU A 401 -38.95 -10.44 -1.11
CA LEU A 401 -38.82 -11.36 -2.24
C LEU A 401 -37.91 -12.55 -1.90
N LEU A 402 -36.73 -12.28 -1.29
CA LEU A 402 -35.77 -13.32 -0.92
C LEU A 402 -36.26 -14.24 0.21
N THR A 403 -37.06 -13.74 1.14
CA THR A 403 -37.67 -14.53 2.23
C THR A 403 -38.95 -15.24 1.80
N GLY A 404 -39.49 -14.92 0.62
CA GLY A 404 -40.75 -15.48 0.12
C GLY A 404 -42.00 -14.87 0.75
N GLU A 405 -41.87 -13.82 1.56
CA GLU A 405 -42.99 -13.03 2.10
C GLU A 405 -43.78 -12.32 0.99
N ALA A 406 -43.09 -11.98 -0.11
CA ALA A 406 -43.69 -11.43 -1.32
C ALA A 406 -43.46 -12.35 -2.53
N PRO A 407 -44.45 -12.53 -3.42
CA PRO A 407 -44.27 -13.30 -4.65
C PRO A 407 -43.40 -12.54 -5.65
N GLY A 408 -42.69 -13.26 -6.53
CA GLY A 408 -41.93 -12.64 -7.63
C GLY A 408 -40.53 -13.21 -7.88
N LEU A 409 -40.07 -14.16 -7.07
CA LEU A 409 -38.90 -14.99 -7.35
C LEU A 409 -39.30 -16.42 -7.67
N GLU A 410 -38.78 -16.93 -8.78
CA GLU A 410 -38.91 -18.33 -9.17
C GLU A 410 -38.12 -19.24 -8.22
N THR A 411 -38.45 -20.53 -8.23
CA THR A 411 -37.76 -21.54 -7.41
C THR A 411 -36.26 -21.54 -7.73
N GLY A 412 -35.42 -21.36 -6.70
CA GLY A 412 -33.95 -21.37 -6.82
C GLY A 412 -33.29 -20.01 -7.09
N GLU A 413 -34.05 -18.96 -7.37
CA GLU A 413 -33.45 -17.63 -7.60
C GLU A 413 -32.84 -17.03 -6.33
N ALA A 414 -33.42 -17.30 -5.16
CA ALA A 414 -32.85 -16.92 -3.87
C ALA A 414 -31.49 -17.62 -3.64
N ALA A 415 -31.38 -18.90 -3.99
CA ALA A 415 -30.13 -19.66 -3.90
C ALA A 415 -29.07 -19.14 -4.87
N ALA A 416 -29.47 -18.79 -6.09
CA ALA A 416 -28.59 -18.17 -7.09
C ALA A 416 -28.11 -16.78 -6.65
N TRP A 417 -28.99 -15.99 -6.03
CA TRP A 417 -28.64 -14.69 -5.47
C TRP A 417 -27.62 -14.84 -4.34
N LEU A 418 -27.85 -15.73 -3.37
CA LEU A 418 -26.91 -15.95 -2.27
C LEU A 418 -25.56 -16.45 -2.78
N THR A 419 -25.57 -17.47 -3.65
CA THR A 419 -24.37 -18.01 -4.32
C THR A 419 -23.51 -16.90 -4.93
N ARG A 420 -24.14 -16.02 -5.72
CA ARG A 420 -23.47 -14.90 -6.37
C ARG A 420 -22.90 -13.92 -5.36
N ASN A 421 -23.66 -13.53 -4.34
CA ASN A 421 -23.20 -12.59 -3.33
C ASN A 421 -22.08 -13.15 -2.46
N LEU A 422 -22.05 -14.45 -2.18
CA LEU A 422 -20.91 -15.07 -1.45
C LEU A 422 -19.61 -15.05 -2.26
N THR A 423 -19.69 -14.98 -3.59
CA THR A 423 -18.50 -14.80 -4.43
C THR A 423 -18.00 -13.36 -4.49
N THR A 424 -18.88 -12.36 -4.33
CA THR A 424 -18.55 -10.94 -4.54
C THR A 424 -18.45 -10.09 -3.26
N ASN A 425 -19.23 -10.41 -2.23
CA ASN A 425 -19.44 -9.56 -1.04
C ASN A 425 -18.53 -9.99 0.11
N ARG A 426 -17.25 -9.65 -0.03
CA ARG A 426 -16.18 -10.07 0.89
C ARG A 426 -15.08 -9.02 1.02
N ASP A 427 -14.28 -9.10 2.08
CA ASP A 427 -13.04 -8.33 2.22
C ASP A 427 -11.88 -9.18 2.77
N GLY A 428 -10.76 -8.56 3.15
CA GLY A 428 -9.59 -9.26 3.69
C GLY A 428 -9.86 -10.08 4.97
N ASN A 429 -11.00 -9.86 5.63
CA ASN A 429 -11.44 -10.60 6.81
C ASN A 429 -12.43 -11.73 6.48
N GLY A 430 -12.80 -11.91 5.20
CA GLY A 430 -13.70 -12.97 4.74
C GLY A 430 -15.09 -12.46 4.35
N THR A 431 -16.11 -13.31 4.50
CA THR A 431 -17.52 -12.98 4.21
C THR A 431 -18.04 -11.88 5.13
N TRP A 432 -18.72 -10.88 4.59
CA TRP A 432 -19.22 -9.76 5.39
C TRP A 432 -20.25 -10.18 6.45
N PRO A 433 -20.22 -9.59 7.67
CA PRO A 433 -21.16 -9.87 8.75
C PRO A 433 -22.63 -9.89 8.36
N VAL A 434 -23.07 -8.90 7.56
CA VAL A 434 -24.46 -8.75 7.11
C VAL A 434 -24.97 -9.94 6.28
N MET A 435 -24.07 -10.66 5.61
CA MET A 435 -24.46 -11.83 4.81
C MET A 435 -24.92 -13.00 5.67
N TYR A 436 -24.46 -13.13 6.92
CA TYR A 436 -24.95 -14.15 7.84
C TYR A 436 -26.39 -13.86 8.26
N GLU A 437 -26.69 -12.61 8.60
CA GLU A 437 -28.04 -12.18 8.95
C GLU A 437 -29.02 -12.34 7.78
N ILE A 438 -28.60 -11.98 6.56
CA ILE A 438 -29.42 -12.21 5.36
C ILE A 438 -29.63 -13.71 5.14
N ALA A 439 -28.56 -14.53 5.21
CA ALA A 439 -28.64 -15.97 5.00
C ALA A 439 -29.60 -16.65 5.98
N GLU A 440 -29.57 -16.29 7.26
CA GLU A 440 -30.48 -16.80 8.29
C GLU A 440 -31.94 -16.43 7.99
N ARG A 441 -32.22 -15.18 7.61
CA ARG A 441 -33.58 -14.73 7.29
C ARG A 441 -34.16 -15.41 6.04
N ILE A 442 -33.34 -15.67 5.02
CA ILE A 442 -33.80 -16.28 3.76
C ILE A 442 -33.79 -17.82 3.83
N ALA A 443 -33.21 -18.41 4.88
CA ALA A 443 -33.05 -19.86 5.01
C ALA A 443 -34.38 -20.65 4.88
N PRO A 444 -35.51 -20.22 5.46
CA PRO A 444 -36.79 -20.92 5.25
C PRO A 444 -37.20 -21.03 3.79
N LYS A 445 -37.00 -19.96 3.00
CA LYS A 445 -37.27 -19.95 1.55
C LYS A 445 -36.31 -20.86 0.80
N LEU A 446 -35.03 -20.82 1.14
CA LEU A 446 -34.01 -21.68 0.52
C LEU A 446 -34.27 -23.16 0.77
N ALA A 447 -34.68 -23.52 1.99
CA ALA A 447 -35.05 -24.89 2.35
C ALA A 447 -36.30 -25.35 1.60
N ALA A 448 -37.32 -24.48 1.48
CA ALA A 448 -38.54 -24.78 0.73
C ALA A 448 -38.28 -24.97 -0.78
N ASP A 449 -37.38 -24.17 -1.37
CA ASP A 449 -37.03 -24.26 -2.79
C ASP A 449 -36.25 -25.53 -3.13
N GLY A 450 -35.52 -26.11 -2.18
CA GLY A 450 -34.76 -27.34 -2.40
C GLY A 450 -33.59 -27.21 -3.38
N VAL A 451 -33.22 -26.00 -3.81
CA VAL A 451 -32.13 -25.75 -4.76
C VAL A 451 -30.81 -25.50 -4.02
N PRO A 452 -29.74 -26.27 -4.29
CA PRO A 452 -28.48 -26.12 -3.57
C PRO A 452 -27.82 -24.75 -3.70
N VAL A 453 -27.39 -24.16 -2.58
CA VAL A 453 -26.51 -22.99 -2.55
C VAL A 453 -25.07 -23.43 -2.86
N VAL A 454 -24.41 -22.77 -3.82
CA VAL A 454 -23.03 -23.07 -4.20
C VAL A 454 -22.08 -22.13 -3.47
N VAL A 455 -21.15 -22.71 -2.72
CA VAL A 455 -20.06 -21.97 -2.04
C VAL A 455 -18.74 -22.29 -2.73
N ARG A 456 -17.96 -21.26 -3.07
CA ARG A 456 -16.61 -21.47 -3.60
C ARG A 456 -15.70 -22.00 -2.49
N TYR A 457 -14.73 -22.83 -2.85
CA TYR A 457 -13.70 -23.29 -1.91
C TYR A 457 -12.35 -22.76 -2.36
N ARG A 458 -11.57 -22.22 -1.42
CA ARG A 458 -10.20 -21.82 -1.70
C ARG A 458 -9.34 -23.04 -1.96
N ARG A 459 -8.41 -22.95 -2.92
CA ARG A 459 -7.45 -24.02 -3.24
C ARG A 459 -6.02 -23.51 -3.16
N THR A 460 -5.09 -24.44 -2.93
CA THR A 460 -3.66 -24.16 -3.00
C THR A 460 -3.31 -23.74 -4.43
N GLY A 461 -2.60 -22.62 -4.58
CA GLY A 461 -2.27 -22.03 -5.87
C GLY A 461 -3.23 -20.93 -6.35
N ASP A 462 -4.36 -20.71 -5.66
CA ASP A 462 -5.25 -19.58 -5.97
C ASP A 462 -4.51 -18.23 -5.81
N ARG A 463 -4.61 -17.38 -6.84
CA ARG A 463 -4.02 -16.03 -6.85
C ARG A 463 -4.75 -15.03 -5.95
N ASP A 464 -5.97 -15.33 -5.55
CA ASP A 464 -6.76 -14.49 -4.65
C ASP A 464 -6.33 -14.73 -3.20
N SER A 465 -5.44 -13.86 -2.69
CA SER A 465 -4.92 -13.94 -1.33
C SER A 465 -5.98 -13.66 -0.25
N HIS A 466 -7.07 -12.97 -0.60
CA HIS A 466 -8.05 -12.44 0.35
C HIS A 466 -9.28 -13.34 0.54
N TYR A 467 -9.49 -14.33 -0.35
CA TYR A 467 -10.62 -15.24 -0.21
C TYR A 467 -10.47 -16.22 0.96
N ARG A 468 -11.52 -16.39 1.77
CA ARG A 468 -11.60 -17.44 2.81
C ARG A 468 -12.82 -18.32 2.58
N THR A 469 -12.68 -19.64 2.74
CA THR A 469 -13.80 -20.59 2.63
C THR A 469 -14.70 -20.46 3.87
N PRO A 470 -15.97 -20.03 3.74
CA PRO A 470 -16.85 -19.76 4.89
C PRO A 470 -17.58 -21.03 5.36
N LEU A 471 -16.86 -21.95 6.03
CA LEU A 471 -17.47 -23.17 6.55
C LEU A 471 -18.48 -22.87 7.68
N ASP A 472 -18.26 -21.82 8.47
CA ASP A 472 -19.24 -21.36 9.46
C ASP A 472 -20.57 -20.92 8.84
N LEU A 473 -20.57 -20.36 7.62
CA LEU A 473 -21.81 -20.03 6.92
C LEU A 473 -22.49 -21.29 6.36
N ILE A 474 -21.73 -22.26 5.86
CA ILE A 474 -22.29 -23.54 5.41
C ILE A 474 -22.97 -24.26 6.58
N ASP A 475 -22.35 -24.25 7.76
CA ASP A 475 -22.93 -24.80 8.98
C ASP A 475 -24.27 -24.12 9.34
N LEU A 476 -24.35 -22.79 9.22
CA LEU A 476 -25.60 -22.05 9.39
C LEU A 476 -26.68 -22.46 8.38
N LEU A 477 -26.33 -22.65 7.11
CA LEU A 477 -27.29 -23.10 6.10
C LEU A 477 -27.81 -24.52 6.40
N LEU A 478 -26.91 -25.42 6.82
CA LEU A 478 -27.27 -26.80 7.17
C LEU A 478 -28.15 -26.88 8.42
N GLU A 479 -27.98 -25.99 9.41
CA GLU A 479 -28.88 -25.88 10.57
C GLU A 479 -30.33 -25.69 10.16
N HIS A 480 -30.56 -24.83 9.16
CA HIS A 480 -31.89 -24.53 8.65
C HIS A 480 -32.36 -25.49 7.55
N ALA A 481 -31.71 -26.65 7.39
CA ALA A 481 -31.99 -27.64 6.35
C ALA A 481 -31.94 -27.07 4.91
N VAL A 482 -31.13 -26.03 4.68
CA VAL A 482 -30.90 -25.48 3.34
C VAL A 482 -29.96 -26.41 2.58
N PRO A 483 -30.34 -26.89 1.37
CA PRO A 483 -29.43 -27.68 0.57
C PRO A 483 -28.21 -26.85 0.15
N VAL A 484 -27.04 -27.43 0.31
CA VAL A 484 -25.75 -26.87 -0.14
C VAL A 484 -25.09 -27.84 -1.11
N ALA A 485 -24.36 -27.28 -2.07
CA ALA A 485 -23.61 -28.06 -3.06
C ALA A 485 -22.60 -28.99 -2.38
N ASP A 486 -22.31 -30.12 -3.04
CA ASP A 486 -21.41 -31.13 -2.50
C ASP A 486 -20.02 -30.54 -2.19
N PRO A 487 -19.44 -30.92 -1.04
CA PRO A 487 -18.10 -30.50 -0.71
C PRO A 487 -17.06 -31.07 -1.69
N PRO A 488 -16.02 -30.31 -2.06
CA PRO A 488 -14.89 -30.86 -2.78
C PRO A 488 -14.06 -31.78 -1.87
N GLU A 489 -13.24 -32.64 -2.48
CA GLU A 489 -12.31 -33.51 -1.76
C GLU A 489 -11.43 -32.73 -0.77
N LEU A 490 -11.26 -33.27 0.44
CA LEU A 490 -10.45 -32.66 1.53
C LEU A 490 -10.90 -31.22 1.89
N LEU A 491 -12.12 -30.84 1.49
CA LEU A 491 -12.73 -29.52 1.51
C LEU A 491 -11.95 -28.41 0.79
N GLY A 492 -11.26 -28.76 -0.30
CA GLY A 492 -10.51 -27.81 -1.13
C GLY A 492 -9.19 -27.46 -0.45
N PRO A 493 -8.11 -28.24 -0.68
CA PRO A 493 -6.90 -28.16 0.12
C PRO A 493 -6.29 -26.75 0.07
N SER A 494 -6.36 -26.05 1.20
CA SER A 494 -5.83 -24.71 1.45
C SER A 494 -5.14 -24.67 2.81
N GLN A 495 -4.42 -23.60 3.11
CA GLN A 495 -3.85 -23.42 4.45
C GLN A 495 -4.99 -23.20 5.49
N PRO A 496 -4.86 -23.67 6.74
CA PRO A 496 -5.93 -23.58 7.73
C PRO A 496 -6.48 -22.17 7.96
N TYR A 497 -5.64 -21.13 7.92
CA TYR A 497 -6.07 -19.73 8.09
C TYR A 497 -6.85 -19.15 6.89
N HIS A 498 -6.95 -19.90 5.79
CA HIS A 498 -7.83 -19.58 4.66
C HIS A 498 -9.26 -20.11 4.86
N VAL A 499 -9.55 -20.76 6.00
CA VAL A 499 -10.90 -21.20 6.35
C VAL A 499 -11.48 -20.24 7.39
N GLN A 500 -12.73 -19.85 7.20
CA GLN A 500 -13.46 -18.97 8.10
C GLN A 500 -14.40 -19.79 8.98
N LEU A 501 -14.18 -19.66 10.29
CA LEU A 501 -14.81 -20.46 11.35
C LEU A 501 -15.27 -19.60 12.54
N GLY A 502 -15.05 -18.28 12.49
CA GLY A 502 -15.08 -17.42 13.67
C GLY A 502 -16.44 -17.33 14.37
N ARG A 503 -17.55 -17.50 13.62
CA ARG A 503 -18.90 -17.42 14.20
C ARG A 503 -19.41 -18.76 14.74
N ARG A 504 -19.00 -19.87 14.12
CA ARG A 504 -19.46 -21.23 14.42
C ARG A 504 -18.27 -22.20 14.39
N PRO A 505 -17.33 -22.08 15.33
CA PRO A 505 -16.09 -22.84 15.29
C PRO A 505 -16.31 -24.36 15.47
N GLN A 506 -17.41 -24.75 16.13
CA GLN A 506 -17.73 -26.14 16.39
C GLN A 506 -18.22 -26.89 15.16
N LEU A 507 -18.78 -26.23 14.13
CA LEU A 507 -19.30 -26.85 12.90
C LEU A 507 -20.29 -28.02 13.16
N GLU A 508 -21.26 -27.84 14.06
CA GLU A 508 -22.13 -28.92 14.54
C GLU A 508 -22.97 -29.57 13.43
N HIS A 509 -23.60 -28.77 12.58
CA HIS A 509 -24.48 -29.24 11.50
C HIS A 509 -23.69 -29.72 10.29
N LEU A 510 -22.56 -29.08 10.00
CA LEU A 510 -21.63 -29.52 8.98
C LEU A 510 -21.06 -30.91 9.31
N GLN A 511 -20.76 -31.19 10.58
CA GLN A 511 -20.33 -32.53 11.01
C GLN A 511 -21.46 -33.56 11.03
N ALA A 512 -22.71 -33.12 11.16
CA ALA A 512 -23.87 -34.01 11.08
C ALA A 512 -24.18 -34.44 9.63
N ASP A 513 -23.81 -33.63 8.63
CA ASP A 513 -23.94 -33.98 7.21
C ASP A 513 -22.87 -35.03 6.80
N PRO A 514 -23.28 -36.24 6.36
CA PRO A 514 -22.34 -37.31 6.01
C PRO A 514 -21.32 -36.95 4.92
N ARG A 515 -21.68 -36.07 3.97
CA ARG A 515 -20.81 -35.66 2.87
C ARG A 515 -19.66 -34.83 3.39
N PHE A 516 -19.96 -33.85 4.23
CA PHE A 516 -18.97 -32.94 4.82
C PHE A 516 -18.15 -33.63 5.90
N ALA A 517 -18.77 -34.47 6.74
CA ALA A 517 -18.06 -35.26 7.74
C ALA A 517 -17.04 -36.22 7.10
N ARG A 518 -17.36 -36.81 5.93
CA ARG A 518 -16.41 -37.64 5.17
C ARG A 518 -15.18 -36.84 4.77
N GLU A 519 -15.39 -35.68 4.14
CA GLU A 519 -14.27 -34.84 3.65
C GLU A 519 -13.48 -34.20 4.79
N LEU A 520 -14.12 -33.85 5.91
CA LEU A 520 -13.45 -33.32 7.11
C LEU A 520 -12.53 -34.38 7.75
N ARG A 521 -12.97 -35.64 7.86
CA ARG A 521 -12.12 -36.74 8.34
C ARG A 521 -10.95 -37.01 7.39
N ALA A 522 -11.23 -37.05 6.09
CA ALA A 522 -10.18 -37.21 5.08
C ALA A 522 -9.15 -36.07 5.14
N ARG A 523 -9.62 -34.83 5.36
CA ARG A 523 -8.77 -33.66 5.55
C ARG A 523 -7.92 -33.75 6.82
N ALA A 524 -8.51 -34.15 7.94
CA ALA A 524 -7.79 -34.34 9.20
C ALA A 524 -6.64 -35.36 9.04
N ARG A 525 -6.91 -36.49 8.38
CA ARG A 525 -5.88 -37.50 8.06
C ARG A 525 -4.79 -36.92 7.16
N ALA A 526 -5.16 -36.23 6.08
CA ALA A 526 -4.19 -35.68 5.15
C ALA A 526 -3.27 -34.60 5.78
N ASP A 527 -3.80 -33.79 6.71
CA ASP A 527 -3.00 -32.85 7.51
C ASP A 527 -2.05 -33.62 8.45
N LEU A 528 -2.54 -34.57 9.25
CA LEU A 528 -1.76 -35.36 10.21
C LEU A 528 -0.67 -36.23 9.53
N GLU A 529 -0.98 -36.79 8.36
CA GLU A 529 -0.06 -37.56 7.52
C GLU A 529 0.84 -36.67 6.66
N MET A 530 0.62 -35.36 6.68
CA MET A 530 1.36 -34.34 5.92
C MET A 530 1.34 -34.55 4.39
N THR A 531 0.24 -35.06 3.85
CA THR A 531 0.14 -35.41 2.42
C THR A 531 -0.39 -34.27 1.54
N LEU A 532 -0.83 -33.13 2.11
CA LEU A 532 -1.44 -32.02 1.36
C LEU A 532 -0.52 -31.24 0.40
N LYS A 533 0.80 -31.37 0.51
CA LYS A 533 1.79 -30.61 -0.29
C LYS A 533 3.02 -31.46 -0.68
N ASP A 534 2.83 -32.76 -0.94
CA ASP A 534 3.93 -33.73 -1.17
C ASP A 534 4.95 -33.77 -0.01
N LEU A 535 4.51 -33.43 1.21
CA LEU A 535 5.33 -33.45 2.42
C LEU A 535 5.30 -34.82 3.12
N GLY A 536 4.70 -35.86 2.49
CA GLY A 536 4.52 -37.19 3.07
C GLY A 536 5.82 -37.95 3.36
N THR A 537 6.95 -37.50 2.79
CA THR A 537 8.30 -37.97 3.15
C THR A 537 8.79 -37.42 4.50
N ASN A 538 8.02 -36.52 5.11
CA ASN A 538 8.28 -35.88 6.40
C ASN A 538 9.71 -35.32 6.57
N SER A 539 10.38 -34.93 5.48
CA SER A 539 11.77 -34.44 5.56
C SER A 539 11.92 -33.13 6.35
N TRP A 540 10.79 -32.54 6.75
CA TRP A 540 10.71 -31.29 7.47
C TRP A 540 10.59 -31.46 8.98
N TYR A 541 10.09 -32.57 9.54
CA TYR A 541 10.08 -32.81 10.99
C TYR A 541 11.04 -33.92 11.35
N GLN A 542 11.97 -33.59 12.22
CA GLN A 542 12.91 -34.55 12.80
C GLN A 542 12.38 -35.03 14.15
N PRO A 543 12.58 -36.31 14.52
CA PRO A 543 12.03 -36.89 15.75
C PRO A 543 12.35 -36.11 17.05
N HIS A 544 13.49 -35.41 17.09
CA HIS A 544 13.93 -34.65 18.26
C HIS A 544 13.28 -33.25 18.39
N GLU A 545 12.59 -32.75 17.36
CA GLU A 545 12.09 -31.37 17.31
C GLU A 545 10.78 -31.15 18.08
N THR A 546 10.49 -29.91 18.47
CA THR A 546 9.27 -29.50 19.19
C THR A 546 8.34 -28.62 18.35
N LYS A 547 8.63 -28.46 17.05
CA LYS A 547 8.02 -27.44 16.18
C LYS A 547 6.65 -27.80 15.57
N GLY A 548 5.98 -28.80 16.13
CA GLY A 548 4.64 -29.24 15.73
C GLY A 548 3.57 -28.20 15.95
N TRP A 549 2.31 -28.62 15.86
CA TRP A 549 1.18 -27.78 16.26
C TRP A 549 1.29 -27.35 17.72
N ASP A 550 1.31 -26.03 17.94
CA ASP A 550 1.26 -25.37 19.26
C ASP A 550 -0.17 -25.26 19.80
N ARG A 551 -1.15 -25.29 18.90
CA ARG A 551 -2.60 -25.43 19.14
C ARG A 551 -3.19 -26.32 18.06
N ILE A 552 -4.26 -27.05 18.38
CA ILE A 552 -5.02 -27.79 17.37
C ILE A 552 -5.53 -26.79 16.33
N PRO A 553 -5.29 -26.98 15.01
CA PRO A 553 -5.84 -26.09 13.99
C PRO A 553 -7.36 -25.99 14.15
N GLN A 554 -7.91 -24.78 14.13
CA GLN A 554 -9.34 -24.54 14.40
C GLN A 554 -10.29 -25.38 13.52
N LEU A 555 -9.88 -25.71 12.29
CA LEU A 555 -10.61 -26.61 11.40
C LEU A 555 -10.80 -28.02 11.98
N LEU A 556 -9.85 -28.49 12.79
CA LEU A 556 -9.79 -29.83 13.38
C LEU A 556 -10.16 -29.81 14.88
N ASP A 557 -10.35 -28.63 15.47
CA ASP A 557 -10.69 -28.48 16.89
C ASP A 557 -12.20 -28.60 17.13
N ASN A 558 -12.75 -29.74 16.72
CA ASN A 558 -14.15 -30.11 16.85
C ASN A 558 -14.26 -31.62 17.09
N ARG A 559 -15.47 -32.13 17.40
CA ARG A 559 -15.70 -33.54 17.76
C ARG A 559 -15.12 -34.52 16.73
N THR A 560 -15.43 -34.30 15.45
CA THR A 560 -15.00 -35.19 14.34
C THR A 560 -13.48 -35.15 14.17
N GLY A 561 -12.87 -33.96 14.27
CA GLY A 561 -11.42 -33.81 14.23
C GLY A 561 -10.74 -34.49 15.41
N HIS A 562 -11.25 -34.33 16.64
CA HIS A 562 -10.72 -34.99 17.83
C HIS A 562 -10.83 -36.51 17.77
N GLU A 563 -11.97 -37.04 17.32
CA GLU A 563 -12.16 -38.48 17.09
C GLU A 563 -11.13 -39.02 16.09
N GLU A 564 -10.93 -38.32 14.96
CA GLU A 564 -9.99 -38.77 13.93
C GLU A 564 -8.52 -38.57 14.33
N ILE A 565 -8.20 -37.59 15.18
CA ILE A 565 -6.86 -37.46 15.79
C ILE A 565 -6.56 -38.67 16.68
N ARG A 566 -7.50 -39.07 17.55
CA ARG A 566 -7.33 -40.26 18.41
C ARG A 566 -7.20 -41.53 17.58
N ALA A 567 -8.09 -41.73 16.62
CA ALA A 567 -8.05 -42.89 15.74
C ALA A 567 -6.79 -42.94 14.87
N TRP A 568 -6.29 -41.79 14.40
CA TRP A 568 -5.00 -41.69 13.72
C TRP A 568 -3.84 -42.04 14.64
N PHE A 569 -3.84 -41.55 15.87
CA PHE A 569 -2.81 -41.88 16.85
C PHE A 569 -2.77 -43.39 17.12
N ASP A 570 -3.92 -44.03 17.31
CA ASP A 570 -4.00 -45.49 17.51
C ASP A 570 -3.41 -46.26 16.31
N ARG A 571 -3.66 -45.79 15.08
CA ARG A 571 -3.06 -46.36 13.86
C ARG A 571 -1.54 -46.18 13.81
N GLU A 572 -1.02 -45.02 14.21
CA GLU A 572 0.43 -44.79 14.26
C GLU A 572 1.08 -45.60 15.40
N ARG A 573 0.46 -45.65 16.58
CA ARG A 573 0.88 -46.47 17.72
C ARG A 573 0.95 -47.95 17.35
N ALA A 574 -0.05 -48.48 16.64
CA ALA A 574 -0.09 -49.87 16.21
C ALA A 574 1.07 -50.26 15.26
N LYS A 575 1.71 -49.29 14.59
CA LYS A 575 2.88 -49.54 13.73
C LYS A 575 4.15 -49.73 14.55
N LEU A 576 4.23 -49.16 15.76
CA LEU A 576 5.44 -49.11 16.59
C LEU A 576 6.11 -50.48 16.80
N PRO A 577 5.39 -51.57 17.13
CA PRO A 577 6.01 -52.90 17.30
C PRO A 577 6.45 -53.56 15.99
N THR A 578 5.93 -53.09 14.85
CA THR A 578 6.19 -53.65 13.51
C THR A 578 7.24 -52.86 12.72
N VAL A 579 7.81 -51.80 13.31
CA VAL A 579 8.85 -51.00 12.66
C VAL A 579 10.12 -51.84 12.49
N THR A 580 10.51 -52.07 11.23
CA THR A 580 11.70 -52.88 10.88
C THR A 580 12.90 -52.04 10.45
N GLY A 581 12.70 -50.76 10.11
CA GLY A 581 13.74 -49.86 9.62
C GLY A 581 13.83 -48.57 10.41
N LEU A 582 15.03 -47.99 10.48
CA LEU A 582 15.28 -46.73 11.20
C LEU A 582 14.56 -45.54 10.53
N HIS A 583 14.48 -45.55 9.20
CA HIS A 583 13.77 -44.52 8.44
C HIS A 583 12.27 -44.52 8.76
N ASP A 584 11.64 -45.69 8.83
CA ASP A 584 10.21 -45.82 9.16
C ASP A 584 9.91 -45.33 10.57
N LEU A 585 10.80 -45.62 11.53
CA LEU A 585 10.72 -45.06 12.88
C LEU A 585 10.80 -43.53 12.86
N ALA A 586 11.75 -42.97 12.12
CA ALA A 586 11.92 -41.52 12.02
C ALA A 586 10.69 -40.84 11.40
N LEU A 587 10.10 -41.43 10.36
CA LEU A 587 8.87 -40.93 9.73
C LEU A 587 7.68 -40.93 10.70
N LEU A 588 7.49 -42.03 11.43
CA LEU A 588 6.44 -42.17 12.45
C LEU A 588 6.60 -41.12 13.54
N LEU A 589 7.80 -41.00 14.13
CA LEU A 589 8.07 -40.03 15.18
C LEU A 589 7.93 -38.60 14.68
N GLY A 590 8.39 -38.29 13.47
CA GLY A 590 8.21 -36.97 12.88
C GLY A 590 6.73 -36.60 12.70
N ARG A 591 5.85 -37.56 12.40
CA ARG A 591 4.41 -37.32 12.27
C ARG A 591 3.78 -37.02 13.63
N LEU A 592 4.21 -37.72 14.68
CA LEU A 592 3.84 -37.39 16.06
C LEU A 592 4.35 -36.02 16.49
N VAL A 593 5.58 -35.64 16.09
CA VAL A 593 6.09 -34.28 16.28
C VAL A 593 5.21 -33.26 15.58
N HIS A 594 4.79 -33.50 14.33
CA HIS A 594 3.90 -32.61 13.59
C HIS A 594 2.57 -32.38 14.34
N ALA A 595 1.93 -33.46 14.82
CA ALA A 595 0.68 -33.39 15.57
C ALA A 595 0.79 -32.59 16.87
N GLY A 596 1.98 -32.55 17.50
CA GLY A 596 2.29 -31.64 18.60
C GLY A 596 1.30 -31.73 19.75
N VAL A 597 0.68 -30.59 20.10
CA VAL A 597 -0.30 -30.49 21.20
C VAL A 597 -1.54 -31.37 21.00
N ALA A 598 -1.89 -31.74 19.76
CA ALA A 598 -3.04 -32.61 19.49
C ALA A 598 -2.91 -33.99 20.15
N LEU A 599 -1.67 -34.43 20.45
CA LEU A 599 -1.41 -35.65 21.20
C LEU A 599 -1.93 -35.60 22.65
N ASP A 600 -2.20 -34.42 23.21
CA ASP A 600 -2.76 -34.29 24.57
C ASP A 600 -4.25 -34.69 24.64
N LEU A 601 -4.90 -34.95 23.49
CA LEU A 601 -6.23 -35.55 23.43
C LEU A 601 -6.24 -37.04 23.79
N VAL A 602 -5.07 -37.67 23.85
CA VAL A 602 -4.88 -39.08 24.22
C VAL A 602 -4.64 -39.17 25.74
N PRO A 603 -5.32 -40.08 26.45
CA PRO A 603 -5.08 -40.29 27.87
C PRO A 603 -3.61 -40.62 28.18
N LYS A 604 -3.09 -40.03 29.26
CA LYS A 604 -1.73 -40.34 29.76
C LYS A 604 -1.78 -41.64 30.53
N GLU A 605 -1.12 -42.67 30.03
CA GLU A 605 -1.11 -44.02 30.59
C GLU A 605 0.33 -44.52 30.74
N ALA A 606 0.65 -45.12 31.89
CA ALA A 606 1.98 -45.68 32.13
C ALA A 606 2.33 -46.79 31.13
N ALA A 607 1.33 -47.58 30.70
CA ALA A 607 1.49 -48.59 29.66
C ALA A 607 1.88 -47.96 28.31
N LEU A 608 1.23 -46.87 27.91
CA LEU A 608 1.54 -46.13 26.69
C LEU A 608 2.96 -45.53 26.74
N ALA A 609 3.33 -44.92 27.88
CA ALA A 609 4.69 -44.41 28.07
C ALA A 609 5.75 -45.52 27.96
N ALA A 610 5.47 -46.69 28.53
CA ALA A 610 6.35 -47.86 28.47
C ALA A 610 6.53 -48.39 27.04
N GLU A 611 5.48 -48.35 26.20
CA GLU A 611 5.57 -48.77 24.79
C GLU A 611 6.59 -47.93 24.00
N PHE A 612 6.57 -46.60 24.15
CA PHE A 612 7.56 -45.72 23.51
C PHE A 612 8.95 -45.90 24.11
N ALA A 613 9.06 -46.10 25.43
CA ALA A 613 10.34 -46.34 26.09
C ALA A 613 10.98 -47.70 25.71
N ALA A 614 10.17 -48.69 25.33
CA ALA A 614 10.62 -50.04 25.00
C ALA A 614 11.22 -50.17 23.57
N VAL A 615 11.09 -49.15 22.72
CA VAL A 615 11.61 -49.21 21.35
C VAL A 615 13.15 -49.14 21.35
N ASP A 616 13.79 -50.27 21.11
CA ASP A 616 15.24 -50.34 20.94
C ASP A 616 15.64 -49.89 19.52
N VAL A 617 16.25 -48.71 19.44
CA VAL A 617 16.71 -48.13 18.17
C VAL A 617 17.99 -48.82 17.65
N VAL A 618 18.75 -49.50 18.52
CA VAL A 618 20.05 -50.07 18.17
C VAL A 618 19.93 -51.18 17.11
N PRO A 619 19.03 -52.18 17.22
CA PRO A 619 18.82 -53.18 16.17
C PRO A 619 18.44 -52.58 14.82
N LEU A 620 17.58 -51.56 14.81
CA LEU A 620 17.14 -50.87 13.58
C LEU A 620 18.30 -50.16 12.91
N LEU A 621 19.14 -49.49 13.70
CA LEU A 621 20.37 -48.85 13.22
C LEU A 621 21.38 -49.88 12.71
N MET A 622 21.60 -50.98 13.43
CA MET A 622 22.58 -52.00 13.04
C MET A 622 22.24 -52.67 11.71
N ALA A 623 20.95 -52.73 11.35
CA ALA A 623 20.51 -53.24 10.04
C ALA A 623 20.91 -52.32 8.86
N GLU A 624 21.10 -51.02 9.12
CA GLU A 624 21.50 -50.00 8.12
C GLU A 624 23.03 -49.80 8.07
N LEU A 625 23.78 -50.35 9.03
CA LEU A 625 25.23 -50.20 9.11
C LEU A 625 25.96 -51.35 8.39
N PRO A 626 27.16 -51.10 7.83
CA PRO A 626 27.99 -52.16 7.25
C PRO A 626 28.33 -53.24 8.28
N GLY A 627 28.34 -54.51 7.88
CA GLY A 627 28.63 -55.66 8.77
C GLY A 627 30.03 -55.67 9.40
N THR A 628 30.91 -54.75 9.00
CA THR A 628 32.23 -54.51 9.60
C THR A 628 32.17 -53.70 10.90
N VAL A 629 31.03 -53.10 11.24
CA VAL A 629 30.84 -52.28 12.44
C VAL A 629 30.36 -53.14 13.62
N ALA A 630 31.07 -53.11 14.75
CA ALA A 630 30.69 -53.89 15.93
C ALA A 630 29.61 -53.18 16.77
N ARG A 631 28.59 -53.93 17.22
CA ARG A 631 27.47 -53.39 18.05
C ARG A 631 27.92 -52.63 19.31
N PRO A 632 28.89 -53.11 20.12
CA PRO A 632 29.32 -52.39 21.33
C PRO A 632 29.89 -51.00 21.01
N GLN A 633 30.64 -50.89 19.92
CA GLN A 633 31.23 -49.63 19.43
C GLN A 633 30.16 -48.63 18.99
N VAL A 634 29.07 -49.09 18.38
CA VAL A 634 27.92 -48.26 18.01
C VAL A 634 27.19 -47.76 19.25
N VAL A 635 26.93 -48.61 20.25
CA VAL A 635 26.24 -48.23 21.48
C VAL A 635 27.04 -47.16 22.24
N GLU A 636 28.36 -47.33 22.36
CA GLU A 636 29.24 -46.34 22.96
C GLU A 636 29.23 -45.02 22.19
N LEU A 637 29.32 -45.08 20.85
CA LEU A 637 29.28 -43.91 19.99
C LEU A 637 27.95 -43.15 20.11
N LEU A 638 26.80 -43.83 20.12
CA LEU A 638 25.49 -43.19 20.24
C LEU A 638 25.33 -42.35 21.52
N ASN A 639 26.04 -42.68 22.60
CA ASN A 639 26.00 -41.90 23.85
C ASN A 639 26.89 -40.65 23.79
N ARG A 640 27.81 -40.57 22.82
CA ARG A 640 28.68 -39.41 22.57
C ARG A 640 28.07 -38.43 21.56
N LEU A 641 27.12 -38.90 20.76
CA LEU A 641 26.45 -38.10 19.72
C LEU A 641 25.29 -37.28 20.31
N GLN A 642 25.03 -36.13 19.71
CA GLN A 642 23.97 -35.21 20.13
C GLN A 642 22.78 -35.25 19.14
N PRO A 643 21.53 -35.07 19.61
CA PRO A 643 20.40 -34.81 18.74
C PRO A 643 20.60 -33.51 17.93
N ALA A 644 19.87 -33.38 16.83
CA ALA A 644 20.14 -32.40 15.77
C ALA A 644 21.46 -32.71 15.02
N TRP A 645 21.83 -31.93 14.02
CA TRP A 645 23.08 -32.12 13.24
C TRP A 645 23.09 -33.22 12.16
N VAL A 646 21.93 -33.55 11.58
CA VAL A 646 21.84 -34.33 10.33
C VAL A 646 20.93 -33.61 9.34
N SER A 647 21.34 -33.53 8.08
CA SER A 647 20.51 -32.99 6.99
C SER A 647 20.59 -33.87 5.74
N ARG A 648 19.89 -33.49 4.65
CA ARG A 648 20.01 -34.18 3.36
C ARG A 648 21.46 -34.21 2.82
N GLU A 649 22.31 -33.30 3.28
CA GLU A 649 23.73 -33.21 2.90
C GLU A 649 24.64 -33.90 3.94
N GLY A 650 24.14 -34.85 4.73
CA GLY A 650 24.93 -35.62 5.69
C GLY A 650 25.01 -35.06 7.12
N VAL A 651 25.95 -35.58 7.92
CA VAL A 651 26.19 -35.19 9.31
C VAL A 651 26.93 -33.85 9.39
N ARG A 652 26.51 -32.99 10.33
CA ARG A 652 27.08 -31.65 10.55
C ARG A 652 27.58 -31.47 11.99
N GLY A 653 28.26 -30.35 12.22
CA GLY A 653 28.58 -29.83 13.55
C GLY A 653 29.26 -30.85 14.48
N PRO A 654 28.86 -30.92 15.77
CA PRO A 654 29.59 -31.63 16.82
C PRO A 654 29.63 -33.15 16.65
N ASN A 655 28.77 -33.73 15.78
CA ASN A 655 28.72 -35.18 15.56
C ASN A 655 29.78 -35.69 14.57
N ARG A 656 30.41 -34.82 13.76
CA ARG A 656 31.40 -35.27 12.74
C ARG A 656 32.66 -35.89 13.36
N GLY A 657 33.25 -35.20 14.33
CA GLY A 657 34.51 -35.63 14.98
C GLY A 657 34.38 -37.00 15.67
N PRO A 658 33.39 -37.20 16.56
CA PRO A 658 33.17 -38.48 17.22
C PRO A 658 32.94 -39.65 16.26
N ILE A 659 32.23 -39.43 15.14
CA ILE A 659 32.00 -40.48 14.13
C ILE A 659 33.30 -40.81 13.38
N LEU A 660 34.06 -39.80 12.96
CA LEU A 660 35.36 -40.00 12.28
C LEU A 660 36.37 -40.73 13.17
N GLU A 661 36.41 -40.39 14.46
CA GLU A 661 37.29 -41.03 15.44
C GLU A 661 36.90 -42.49 15.69
N ALA A 662 35.62 -42.76 15.94
CA ALA A 662 35.15 -44.08 16.30
C ALA A 662 35.04 -45.03 15.09
N LEU A 663 34.65 -44.52 13.92
CA LEU A 663 34.35 -45.32 12.72
C LEU A 663 34.96 -44.70 11.44
N PRO A 664 36.30 -44.56 11.36
CA PRO A 664 36.97 -43.87 10.23
C PRO A 664 36.75 -44.57 8.88
N HIS A 665 36.42 -45.86 8.88
CA HIS A 665 36.15 -46.65 7.68
C HIS A 665 34.80 -46.32 7.01
N LEU A 666 33.93 -45.53 7.65
CA LEU A 666 32.67 -45.06 7.05
C LEU A 666 32.85 -43.86 6.11
N GLY A 667 34.07 -43.34 5.94
CA GLY A 667 34.38 -42.17 5.11
C GLY A 667 34.03 -40.84 5.79
N ASP A 668 33.98 -39.74 5.02
CA ASP A 668 33.57 -38.44 5.55
C ASP A 668 32.08 -38.48 5.99
N PRO A 669 31.76 -38.21 7.28
CA PRO A 669 30.39 -38.21 7.77
C PRO A 669 29.47 -37.22 7.06
N SER A 670 30.02 -36.21 6.37
CA SER A 670 29.22 -35.29 5.55
C SER A 670 28.68 -35.95 4.27
N GLN A 671 29.22 -37.09 3.85
CA GLN A 671 28.82 -37.81 2.63
C GLN A 671 28.41 -39.26 2.90
N SER A 672 28.39 -39.68 4.16
CA SER A 672 28.12 -41.06 4.57
C SER A 672 26.69 -41.25 5.05
N GLU A 673 25.92 -42.08 4.34
CA GLU A 673 24.55 -42.45 4.73
C GLU A 673 24.53 -43.20 6.07
N ALA A 674 25.49 -44.11 6.28
CA ALA A 674 25.68 -44.80 7.57
C ALA A 674 25.93 -43.81 8.72
N ALA A 675 26.69 -42.73 8.48
CA ALA A 675 26.89 -41.67 9.48
C ALA A 675 25.61 -40.86 9.75
N SER A 676 24.83 -40.55 8.70
CA SER A 676 23.50 -39.93 8.86
C SER A 676 22.57 -40.80 9.69
N SER A 677 22.59 -42.13 9.49
CA SER A 677 21.80 -43.09 10.25
C SER A 677 22.18 -43.10 11.74
N LEU A 678 23.47 -42.97 12.09
CA LEU A 678 23.91 -42.84 13.49
C LEU A 678 23.27 -41.64 14.18
N VAL A 679 23.27 -40.47 13.55
CA VAL A 679 22.66 -39.25 14.12
C VAL A 679 21.13 -39.32 14.09
N MET A 680 20.53 -39.95 13.06
CA MET A 680 19.10 -40.20 13.02
C MET A 680 18.64 -41.10 14.17
N ALA A 681 19.43 -42.12 14.51
CA ALA A 681 19.15 -42.98 15.66
C ALA A 681 19.14 -42.19 16.99
N VAL A 682 20.07 -41.23 17.16
CA VAL A 682 20.07 -40.32 18.32
C VAL A 682 18.84 -39.43 18.32
N ASN A 683 18.42 -38.92 17.16
CA ASN A 683 17.18 -38.16 17.05
C ASN A 683 15.96 -38.99 17.44
N CYS A 684 15.87 -40.24 16.96
CA CYS A 684 14.79 -41.17 17.31
C CYS A 684 14.77 -41.46 18.81
N ARG A 685 15.93 -41.71 19.45
CA ARG A 685 16.02 -41.90 20.92
C ARG A 685 15.46 -40.69 21.68
N ALA A 686 15.87 -39.48 21.30
CA ALA A 686 15.38 -38.25 21.92
C ALA A 686 13.87 -38.03 21.71
N GLY A 687 13.34 -38.37 20.53
CA GLY A 687 11.91 -38.32 20.25
C GLY A 687 11.10 -39.32 21.08
N LEU A 688 11.56 -40.56 21.17
CA LEU A 688 10.95 -41.62 21.98
C LEU A 688 10.94 -41.27 23.47
N GLU A 689 12.06 -40.78 24.01
CA GLU A 689 12.17 -40.35 25.41
C GLU A 689 11.16 -39.24 25.73
N ARG A 690 11.02 -38.26 24.84
CA ARG A 690 10.06 -37.17 25.00
C ARG A 690 8.61 -37.63 24.95
N LEU A 691 8.27 -38.56 24.05
CA LEU A 691 6.93 -39.12 23.97
C LEU A 691 6.61 -39.99 25.19
N ALA A 692 7.56 -40.81 25.63
CA ALA A 692 7.43 -41.58 26.87
C ALA A 692 7.14 -40.64 28.05
N HIS A 693 7.95 -39.57 28.20
CA HIS A 693 7.72 -38.57 29.25
C HIS A 693 6.36 -37.87 29.13
N ARG A 694 5.92 -37.52 27.91
CA ARG A 694 4.64 -36.85 27.66
C ARG A 694 3.43 -37.69 28.08
N PHE A 695 3.49 -39.00 27.87
CA PHE A 695 2.41 -39.95 28.18
C PHE A 695 2.49 -40.52 29.60
N THR A 696 3.56 -40.26 30.36
CA THR A 696 3.63 -40.64 31.76
C THR A 696 2.51 -39.95 32.56
N PRO A 697 1.68 -40.70 33.30
CA PRO A 697 0.68 -40.12 34.20
C PRO A 697 1.39 -39.28 35.26
N VAL A 698 0.94 -38.04 35.46
CA VAL A 698 1.38 -37.21 36.58
C VAL A 698 0.43 -37.51 37.73
N GLU A 699 0.92 -38.06 38.85
CA GLU A 699 0.11 -38.13 40.08
C GLU A 699 -0.32 -36.71 40.47
N ALA A 700 -1.56 -36.56 40.91
CA ALA A 700 -2.14 -35.26 41.23
C ALA A 700 -1.40 -34.60 42.41
N GLU A 701 -0.35 -33.84 42.10
CA GLU A 701 0.19 -32.82 42.97
C GLU A 701 -0.51 -31.48 42.71
N GLU A 702 -0.62 -30.74 43.80
CA GLU A 702 -1.22 -29.43 44.01
C GLU A 702 -0.95 -28.42 42.88
N GLU A 703 -1.81 -27.39 42.84
CA GLU A 703 -1.66 -26.21 41.97
C GLU A 703 -0.19 -25.91 41.65
N PRO A 704 0.17 -25.77 40.36
CA PRO A 704 1.56 -25.59 40.01
C PRO A 704 2.07 -24.32 40.70
N ALA A 705 3.02 -24.50 41.61
CA ALA A 705 3.94 -23.44 41.98
C ALA A 705 4.45 -22.81 40.67
N PRO A 706 4.55 -21.48 40.58
CA PRO A 706 4.77 -20.78 39.32
C PRO A 706 5.95 -21.43 38.61
N ASP A 707 5.63 -21.93 37.42
CA ASP A 707 6.51 -22.63 36.51
C ASP A 707 7.93 -22.07 36.60
N ARG A 708 8.92 -22.93 36.88
CA ARG A 708 10.33 -22.56 36.70
C ARG A 708 10.49 -22.29 35.21
N THR A 709 10.30 -21.02 34.87
CA THR A 709 10.25 -20.48 33.51
C THR A 709 11.42 -21.04 32.70
N PRO A 710 11.18 -21.76 31.59
CA PRO A 710 12.25 -22.27 30.77
C PRO A 710 13.09 -21.11 30.26
N GLU A 711 14.39 -21.15 30.57
CA GLU A 711 15.39 -20.14 30.22
C GLU A 711 15.25 -19.67 28.75
N ASP A 712 15.19 -18.35 28.54
CA ASP A 712 15.13 -17.78 27.18
C ASP A 712 16.30 -18.24 26.31
N ALA A 713 16.01 -18.55 25.04
CA ALA A 713 17.00 -19.13 24.13
C ALA A 713 18.22 -18.22 23.94
N ASP A 714 18.01 -16.91 23.87
CA ASP A 714 19.08 -15.92 23.76
C ASP A 714 20.00 -15.95 25.00
N ALA A 715 19.43 -15.97 26.21
CA ALA A 715 20.19 -16.01 27.46
C ALA A 715 21.00 -17.30 27.62
N ARG A 716 20.42 -18.43 27.19
CA ARG A 716 21.11 -19.73 27.16
C ARG A 716 22.27 -19.73 26.17
N VAL A 717 22.06 -19.22 24.95
CA VAL A 717 23.12 -19.09 23.92
C VAL A 717 24.23 -18.16 24.40
N GLY A 718 23.88 -17.01 24.98
CA GLY A 718 24.84 -16.07 25.57
C GLY A 718 25.71 -16.72 26.65
N ARG A 719 25.11 -17.44 27.62
CA ARG A 719 25.87 -18.17 28.66
C ARG A 719 26.77 -19.26 28.09
N ARG A 720 26.38 -19.90 26.97
CA ARG A 720 27.21 -20.90 26.29
C ARG A 720 28.37 -20.25 25.54
N MET A 721 28.17 -19.09 24.91
CA MET A 721 29.25 -18.31 24.30
C MET A 721 30.29 -17.87 25.34
N VAL A 722 29.85 -17.37 26.50
CA VAL A 722 30.75 -16.99 27.60
C VAL A 722 31.59 -18.17 28.06
N ARG A 723 30.95 -19.31 28.34
CA ARG A 723 31.65 -20.54 28.75
C ARG A 723 32.65 -21.02 27.71
N LEU A 724 32.29 -20.98 26.43
CA LEU A 724 33.17 -21.42 25.35
C LEU A 724 34.39 -20.49 25.18
N ALA A 725 34.22 -19.19 25.44
CA ALA A 725 35.29 -18.22 25.34
C ALA A 725 36.28 -18.32 26.51
N THR A 726 35.81 -18.67 27.71
CA THR A 726 36.64 -18.79 28.91
C THR A 726 37.22 -20.20 29.12
N ASP A 727 36.79 -21.17 28.34
CA ASP A 727 37.36 -22.52 28.34
C ASP A 727 38.74 -22.52 27.66
N GLY A 728 39.80 -22.65 28.47
CA GLY A 728 41.19 -22.72 28.00
C GLY A 728 41.55 -24.04 27.30
N THR A 729 40.69 -25.05 27.35
CA THR A 729 40.89 -26.36 26.68
C THR A 729 40.16 -26.46 25.33
N ALA A 730 39.25 -25.53 25.04
CA ALA A 730 38.54 -25.48 23.77
C ALA A 730 39.49 -25.12 22.62
N ALA A 731 39.38 -25.82 21.50
CA ALA A 731 40.20 -25.57 20.31
C ALA A 731 39.88 -24.20 19.68
N VAL A 732 40.91 -23.48 19.23
CA VAL A 732 40.76 -22.31 18.36
C VAL A 732 40.41 -22.80 16.96
N TRP A 733 39.40 -22.19 16.34
CA TRP A 733 38.98 -22.46 14.98
C TRP A 733 40.15 -22.28 14.00
N ASP A 734 40.28 -23.24 13.08
CA ASP A 734 41.42 -23.40 12.16
C ASP A 734 41.33 -22.55 10.88
N GLY A 735 40.24 -21.82 10.69
CA GLY A 735 39.99 -20.99 9.51
C GLY A 735 39.12 -21.64 8.44
N ASP A 736 38.71 -22.90 8.57
CA ASP A 736 37.78 -23.51 7.60
C ASP A 736 36.31 -23.17 7.94
N LEU A 737 35.66 -22.36 7.09
CA LEU A 737 34.27 -21.92 7.28
C LEU A 737 33.23 -23.05 7.17
N THR A 738 33.63 -24.26 6.76
CA THR A 738 32.78 -25.45 6.71
C THR A 738 32.80 -26.27 8.00
N THR A 739 33.76 -25.99 8.89
CA THR A 739 34.00 -26.66 10.17
C THR A 739 33.93 -25.66 11.31
N PRO A 740 32.72 -25.29 11.78
CA PRO A 740 32.59 -24.42 12.95
C PRO A 740 33.13 -25.11 14.21
N THR A 741 33.59 -24.33 15.19
CA THR A 741 34.04 -24.84 16.49
C THR A 741 32.96 -25.65 17.20
N THR A 742 31.72 -25.15 17.15
CA THR A 742 30.54 -25.85 17.67
C THR A 742 29.30 -25.19 17.08
N THR A 743 28.14 -25.56 17.56
CA THR A 743 26.87 -25.04 17.09
C THR A 743 25.90 -24.88 18.26
N PHE A 744 25.12 -23.79 18.26
CA PHE A 744 24.11 -23.51 19.28
C PHE A 744 22.71 -23.46 18.66
N ASP A 745 21.70 -23.25 19.51
CA ASP A 745 20.30 -23.12 19.11
C ASP A 745 20.13 -21.96 18.13
N ARG A 746 19.36 -22.16 17.06
CA ARG A 746 19.02 -21.09 16.13
C ARG A 746 18.11 -20.06 16.80
N LEU A 747 18.52 -18.80 16.77
CA LEU A 747 17.74 -17.70 17.31
C LEU A 747 16.77 -17.16 16.24
N ARG A 748 15.53 -16.82 16.65
CA ARG A 748 14.52 -16.26 15.72
C ARG A 748 14.94 -14.86 15.25
N ARG A 749 14.72 -14.57 13.97
CA ARG A 749 15.23 -13.35 13.31
C ARG A 749 14.57 -12.05 13.79
N ASP A 750 13.28 -12.09 14.16
CA ASP A 750 12.48 -10.86 14.28
C ASP A 750 12.03 -10.49 15.72
N ASP A 751 12.03 -11.42 16.69
CA ASP A 751 11.45 -11.19 18.04
C ASP A 751 12.40 -11.52 19.23
N GLY A 752 13.72 -11.56 19.01
CA GLY A 752 14.71 -11.96 20.04
C GLY A 752 15.48 -10.81 20.69
N PHE A 753 16.49 -11.14 21.52
CA PHE A 753 17.41 -10.22 22.21
C PHE A 753 17.89 -9.04 21.34
N ARG A 754 18.15 -9.29 20.05
CA ARG A 754 18.60 -8.25 19.11
C ARG A 754 17.58 -7.12 18.94
N HIS A 755 16.30 -7.47 18.79
CA HIS A 755 15.22 -6.49 18.68
C HIS A 755 15.06 -5.74 20.00
N THR A 756 15.05 -6.46 21.13
CA THR A 756 14.89 -5.85 22.46
C THR A 756 16.05 -4.93 22.81
N HIS A 757 17.29 -5.31 22.46
CA HIS A 757 18.47 -4.48 22.68
C HIS A 757 18.40 -3.16 21.91
N VAL A 758 18.06 -3.24 20.62
CA VAL A 758 17.93 -2.07 19.76
C VAL A 758 16.76 -1.19 20.22
N CYS A 759 15.62 -1.79 20.53
CA CYS A 759 14.37 -1.10 20.86
C CYS A 759 14.12 -0.94 22.37
N ALA A 760 15.15 -1.05 23.23
CA ALA A 760 14.96 -1.12 24.68
C ALA A 760 14.19 0.09 25.25
N ALA A 761 14.57 1.31 24.85
CA ALA A 761 13.92 2.53 25.32
C ALA A 761 12.44 2.67 24.93
N PRO A 762 12.06 2.56 23.64
CA PRO A 762 10.65 2.58 23.27
C PRO A 762 9.85 1.41 23.86
N LEU A 763 10.44 0.22 24.01
CA LEU A 763 9.78 -0.92 24.63
C LEU A 763 9.49 -0.67 26.12
N VAL A 764 10.37 0.01 26.85
CA VAL A 764 10.14 0.38 28.25
C VAL A 764 8.95 1.31 28.39
N LEU A 765 8.93 2.40 27.59
CA LEU A 765 7.84 3.37 27.58
C LEU A 765 6.51 2.72 27.17
N CYS A 766 6.54 1.83 26.18
CA CYS A 766 5.38 1.07 25.74
C CYS A 766 4.91 0.07 26.81
N ALA A 767 5.84 -0.63 27.49
CA ALA A 767 5.53 -1.60 28.53
C ALA A 767 4.79 -0.95 29.71
N VAL A 768 5.25 0.21 30.17
CA VAL A 768 4.61 0.92 31.29
C VAL A 768 3.30 1.59 30.88
N SER A 769 3.12 1.91 29.60
CA SER A 769 1.94 2.62 29.09
C SER A 769 0.82 1.70 28.57
N THR A 770 1.09 0.41 28.38
CA THR A 770 0.13 -0.57 27.83
C THR A 770 -0.09 -1.72 28.80
N ARG A 771 -1.29 -2.32 28.76
CA ARG A 771 -1.65 -3.44 29.67
C ARG A 771 -1.29 -4.83 29.11
N GLN A 772 -0.33 -4.90 28.18
CA GLN A 772 0.00 -6.15 27.49
C GLN A 772 0.87 -7.05 28.37
N THR A 773 0.39 -8.26 28.66
CA THR A 773 1.08 -9.27 29.46
C THR A 773 1.51 -10.47 28.61
N GLY A 774 2.48 -11.24 29.11
CA GLY A 774 3.00 -12.44 28.45
C GLY A 774 4.39 -12.28 27.83
N ARG A 775 5.02 -13.40 27.42
CA ARG A 775 6.42 -13.45 26.95
C ARG A 775 6.70 -12.60 25.70
N LEU A 776 5.71 -12.48 24.81
CA LEU A 776 5.81 -11.68 23.59
C LEU A 776 5.37 -10.22 23.79
N SER A 777 5.01 -9.81 25.03
CA SER A 777 4.72 -8.41 25.33
C SER A 777 6.02 -7.62 25.53
N PRO A 778 5.99 -6.29 25.40
CA PRO A 778 7.16 -5.43 25.67
C PRO A 778 7.79 -5.69 27.05
N ALA A 779 6.96 -5.93 28.08
CA ALA A 779 7.43 -6.23 29.43
C ALA A 779 8.08 -7.63 29.55
N GLY A 780 7.51 -8.63 28.87
CA GLY A 780 8.10 -9.98 28.79
C GLY A 780 9.47 -9.96 28.15
N ALA A 781 9.61 -9.25 27.02
CA ALA A 781 10.87 -9.09 26.30
C ALA A 781 11.94 -8.36 27.14
N LEU A 782 11.56 -7.30 27.87
CA LEU A 782 12.49 -6.56 28.75
C LEU A 782 12.92 -7.36 29.99
N THR A 783 12.04 -8.18 30.54
CA THR A 783 12.37 -9.08 31.65
C THR A 783 13.41 -10.12 31.21
N ALA A 784 13.24 -10.69 30.01
CA ALA A 784 14.21 -11.59 29.40
C ALA A 784 15.56 -10.90 29.14
N TYR A 785 15.51 -9.65 28.65
CA TYR A 785 16.69 -8.82 28.40
C TYR A 785 17.47 -8.51 29.67
N ALA A 786 16.78 -8.17 30.77
CA ALA A 786 17.41 -7.91 32.08
C ALA A 786 18.19 -9.12 32.63
N ALA A 787 17.72 -10.34 32.35
CA ALA A 787 18.38 -11.57 32.79
C ALA A 787 19.55 -12.03 31.88
N HIS A 788 19.84 -11.27 30.81
CA HIS A 788 20.84 -11.65 29.82
C HIS A 788 22.29 -11.44 30.33
N PRO A 789 23.26 -12.33 30.02
CA PRO A 789 24.68 -12.15 30.39
C PRO A 789 25.32 -10.82 29.95
N PHE A 790 24.83 -10.25 28.85
CA PHE A 790 25.21 -8.91 28.38
C PHE A 790 24.79 -7.80 29.35
N VAL A 791 23.65 -7.95 30.01
CA VAL A 791 23.04 -6.94 30.89
C VAL A 791 23.46 -7.17 32.34
N THR A 792 23.71 -8.41 32.74
CA THR A 792 24.14 -8.78 34.10
C THR A 792 25.64 -8.58 34.37
N ASP A 793 26.32 -7.82 33.51
CA ASP A 793 27.72 -7.34 33.68
C ASP A 793 28.78 -8.44 33.85
N ALA A 794 28.60 -9.58 33.17
CA ALA A 794 29.66 -10.60 33.08
C ALA A 794 30.93 -10.01 32.42
N PRO A 795 32.14 -10.29 32.91
CA PRO A 795 33.37 -9.68 32.38
C PRO A 795 33.53 -9.95 30.88
N GLY A 796 33.75 -8.91 30.08
CA GLY A 796 33.97 -9.00 28.63
C GLY A 796 33.23 -7.95 27.81
N ARG A 797 33.30 -8.06 26.48
CA ARG A 797 32.61 -7.19 25.52
C ARG A 797 31.83 -8.02 24.50
N TRP A 798 30.67 -7.49 24.11
CA TRP A 798 29.81 -8.08 23.08
C TRP A 798 29.76 -7.17 21.86
N ARG A 799 29.67 -7.73 20.65
CA ARG A 799 29.43 -6.96 19.42
C ARG A 799 28.56 -7.72 18.43
N PHE A 800 27.82 -7.00 17.60
CA PHE A 800 27.30 -7.54 16.36
C PHE A 800 28.29 -7.29 15.23
N VAL A 801 28.46 -8.30 14.37
CA VAL A 801 29.38 -8.23 13.24
C VAL A 801 28.62 -8.55 11.97
N ARG A 802 28.83 -7.76 10.93
CA ARG A 802 28.46 -8.10 9.57
C ARG A 802 29.72 -8.36 8.76
N CYS A 803 29.75 -9.47 8.05
CA CYS A 803 30.86 -9.80 7.17
C CYS A 803 30.34 -10.36 5.85
N GLU A 804 31.15 -10.23 4.81
CA GLU A 804 30.98 -10.91 3.54
C GLU A 804 31.89 -12.13 3.52
N VAL A 805 31.31 -13.32 3.35
CA VAL A 805 32.07 -14.56 3.20
C VAL A 805 32.40 -14.78 1.72
N PRO A 806 33.54 -15.42 1.38
CA PRO A 806 33.92 -15.72 0.01
C PRO A 806 32.83 -16.50 -0.75
N GLU A 807 32.73 -16.27 -2.05
CA GLU A 807 31.77 -16.98 -2.90
C GLU A 807 32.00 -18.51 -2.88
N TYR A 808 30.90 -19.22 -2.68
CA TYR A 808 30.61 -20.60 -3.09
C TYR A 808 31.81 -21.54 -3.34
N ARG A 809 32.29 -22.23 -2.28
CA ARG A 809 33.10 -23.45 -2.44
C ARG A 809 32.22 -24.70 -2.27
N GLY A 810 32.04 -25.48 -3.33
CA GLY A 810 31.62 -26.89 -3.24
C GLY A 810 30.15 -27.20 -2.97
N GLY A 811 29.20 -26.29 -3.23
CA GLY A 811 27.77 -26.63 -3.17
C GLY A 811 27.04 -26.30 -1.86
N ARG A 812 27.76 -25.97 -0.78
CA ARG A 812 27.20 -25.73 0.57
C ARG A 812 27.37 -24.27 1.01
N ALA A 813 26.33 -23.68 1.58
CA ALA A 813 26.41 -22.38 2.24
C ALA A 813 27.27 -22.48 3.53
N VAL A 814 28.29 -21.63 3.66
CA VAL A 814 29.20 -21.58 4.82
C VAL A 814 28.74 -20.59 5.89
N ALA A 815 29.19 -20.77 7.15
CA ALA A 815 28.81 -19.96 8.30
C ALA A 815 27.28 -19.79 8.39
N PHE A 816 26.56 -20.90 8.57
CA PHE A 816 25.10 -20.98 8.58
C PHE A 816 24.49 -20.64 9.96
N ASP A 817 23.22 -20.26 9.99
CA ASP A 817 22.49 -19.89 11.22
C ASP A 817 22.65 -20.97 12.32
N GLY A 818 23.17 -20.56 13.49
CA GLY A 818 23.47 -21.42 14.63
C GLY A 818 24.92 -21.90 14.73
N GLU A 819 25.76 -21.70 13.70
CA GLU A 819 27.18 -22.08 13.74
C GLU A 819 28.00 -21.12 14.61
N VAL A 820 29.01 -21.65 15.32
CA VAL A 820 29.82 -20.92 16.30
C VAL A 820 31.31 -21.11 16.02
N PHE A 821 32.06 -20.01 16.03
CA PHE A 821 33.48 -19.96 15.74
C PHE A 821 34.22 -19.33 16.92
N ARG A 822 35.09 -20.10 17.58
CA ARG A 822 35.98 -19.63 18.65
C ARG A 822 37.31 -19.23 18.03
N THR A 823 37.62 -17.94 18.06
CA THR A 823 38.93 -17.42 17.69
C THR A 823 39.87 -17.48 18.89
N ALA A 824 41.11 -17.00 18.73
CA ALA A 824 42.04 -16.89 19.84
C ALA A 824 41.58 -15.88 20.92
N THR A 825 40.74 -14.91 20.57
CA THR A 825 40.35 -13.80 21.46
C THR A 825 38.85 -13.65 21.65
N SER A 826 38.02 -14.41 20.93
CA SER A 826 36.57 -14.25 20.96
C SER A 826 35.78 -15.50 20.52
N VAL A 827 34.48 -15.49 20.74
CA VAL A 827 33.53 -16.49 20.23
C VAL A 827 32.45 -15.78 19.42
N ALA A 828 32.25 -16.19 18.16
CA ALA A 828 31.25 -15.63 17.24
C ALA A 828 30.17 -16.67 16.88
N HIS A 829 28.90 -16.33 17.11
CA HIS A 829 27.71 -17.12 16.78
C HIS A 829 26.97 -16.51 15.57
N VAL A 830 26.65 -17.32 14.56
CA VAL A 830 25.93 -16.86 13.36
C VAL A 830 24.44 -16.69 13.67
N LEU A 831 23.96 -15.44 13.61
CA LEU A 831 22.57 -15.07 13.88
C LEU A 831 21.69 -15.10 12.63
N GLY A 832 22.28 -14.85 11.46
CA GLY A 832 21.53 -14.82 10.21
C GLY A 832 22.45 -14.87 8.99
N SER A 833 22.07 -15.73 8.05
CA SER A 833 22.65 -15.88 6.73
C SER A 833 21.65 -15.42 5.67
N GLY A 834 22.11 -14.74 4.62
CA GLY A 834 21.29 -14.47 3.44
C GLY A 834 21.04 -15.74 2.58
N GLY A 835 21.13 -16.93 3.16
CA GLY A 835 21.09 -18.20 2.42
C GLY A 835 22.26 -18.31 1.45
N ARG A 836 22.00 -18.05 0.17
CA ARG A 836 23.02 -18.04 -0.90
C ARG A 836 23.77 -16.71 -1.01
N ASP A 837 23.29 -15.64 -0.38
CA ASP A 837 23.98 -14.35 -0.41
C ASP A 837 25.32 -14.42 0.34
N SER A 838 26.27 -13.56 -0.03
CA SER A 838 27.61 -13.50 0.56
C SER A 838 27.65 -12.91 1.97
N TRP A 839 26.60 -12.21 2.44
CA TRP A 839 26.64 -11.55 3.74
C TRP A 839 26.22 -12.46 4.90
N ARG A 840 26.84 -12.27 6.07
CA ARG A 840 26.53 -12.92 7.35
C ARG A 840 26.41 -11.90 8.46
N THR A 841 25.54 -12.20 9.41
CA THR A 841 25.41 -11.42 10.64
C THR A 841 25.70 -12.32 11.84
N LEU A 842 26.66 -11.90 12.66
CA LEU A 842 27.20 -12.65 13.80
C LEU A 842 26.97 -11.89 15.11
N TRP A 843 26.87 -12.63 16.19
CA TRP A 843 27.04 -12.16 17.56
C TRP A 843 28.41 -12.57 18.04
N GLU A 844 29.21 -11.67 18.58
CA GLU A 844 30.54 -12.00 19.07
C GLU A 844 30.73 -11.55 20.51
N TYR A 845 31.39 -12.40 21.30
CA TYR A 845 31.77 -12.14 22.68
C TYR A 845 33.29 -12.31 22.85
N ALA A 846 33.94 -11.33 23.48
CA ALA A 846 35.36 -11.38 23.83
C ALA A 846 35.52 -11.22 25.36
N PRO A 847 36.13 -12.20 26.07
CA PRO A 847 36.23 -12.19 27.53
C PRO A 847 37.15 -11.07 28.05
N ASP A 848 38.23 -10.76 27.34
CA ASP A 848 39.16 -9.68 27.67
C ASP A 848 38.80 -8.35 26.99
N GLY A 849 37.70 -8.31 26.25
CA GLY A 849 37.26 -7.16 25.46
C GLY A 849 38.05 -6.91 24.18
N VAL A 850 39.04 -7.75 23.86
CA VAL A 850 39.86 -7.65 22.64
C VAL A 850 39.25 -8.48 21.53
N PHE A 851 38.74 -7.82 20.49
CA PHE A 851 38.20 -8.48 19.31
C PHE A 851 39.27 -8.61 18.21
N PRO A 852 39.18 -9.64 17.32
CA PRO A 852 40.01 -9.72 16.12
C PRO A 852 39.81 -8.50 15.22
N GLU A 853 40.92 -7.89 14.78
CA GLU A 853 40.96 -6.66 13.98
C GLU A 853 40.28 -6.83 12.62
N ASP A 854 40.61 -7.90 11.90
CA ASP A 854 40.03 -8.22 10.58
C ASP A 854 38.64 -8.88 10.65
N GLY A 855 38.11 -9.07 11.86
CA GLY A 855 36.83 -9.73 12.13
C GLY A 855 36.95 -11.21 12.52
N PRO A 856 35.91 -11.78 13.13
CA PRO A 856 35.95 -13.11 13.74
C PRO A 856 36.12 -14.26 12.73
N LEU A 857 35.77 -14.03 11.46
CA LEU A 857 35.83 -15.03 10.39
C LEU A 857 36.94 -14.76 9.36
N ALA A 858 37.85 -13.82 9.65
CA ALA A 858 38.89 -13.37 8.71
C ALA A 858 39.84 -14.49 8.27
N ALA A 859 40.18 -15.41 9.18
CA ALA A 859 41.02 -16.57 8.88
C ALA A 859 40.42 -17.49 7.79
N GLY A 860 39.09 -17.45 7.61
CA GLY A 860 38.37 -18.15 6.54
C GLY A 860 38.12 -17.32 5.28
N GLY A 861 38.77 -16.17 5.16
CA GLY A 861 38.64 -15.25 4.02
C GLY A 861 37.40 -14.35 4.08
N ALA A 862 36.66 -14.32 5.19
CA ALA A 862 35.54 -13.39 5.34
C ALA A 862 36.07 -11.96 5.50
N THR A 863 35.44 -11.02 4.79
CA THR A 863 35.75 -9.60 4.90
C THR A 863 34.78 -8.95 5.88
N LEU A 864 35.30 -8.36 6.95
CA LEU A 864 34.50 -7.56 7.88
C LEU A 864 33.92 -6.34 7.15
N THR A 865 32.61 -6.19 7.14
CA THR A 865 31.94 -5.04 6.52
C THR A 865 31.50 -4.02 7.57
N GLU A 866 30.95 -4.50 8.69
CA GLU A 866 30.46 -3.64 9.77
C GLU A 866 30.68 -4.35 11.12
N ALA A 867 31.04 -3.60 12.15
CA ALA A 867 31.09 -4.10 13.52
C ALA A 867 30.48 -3.06 14.45
N HIS A 868 29.66 -3.52 15.39
CA HIS A 868 28.99 -2.67 16.36
C HIS A 868 29.08 -3.29 17.75
N VAL A 869 29.88 -2.68 18.64
CA VAL A 869 29.97 -3.06 20.05
C VAL A 869 28.63 -2.77 20.71
N LEU A 870 28.09 -3.76 21.42
CA LEU A 870 26.82 -3.62 22.11
C LEU A 870 27.03 -2.78 23.36
N GLU A 871 26.24 -1.72 23.47
CA GLU A 871 26.18 -0.87 24.65
C GLU A 871 24.72 -0.76 25.06
N PRO A 872 24.35 -1.20 26.27
CA PRO A 872 22.96 -1.12 26.68
C PRO A 872 22.58 0.36 26.84
N VAL A 873 21.35 0.70 26.47
CA VAL A 873 20.85 2.10 26.54
C VAL A 873 20.91 2.66 27.98
N ARG A 874 20.85 1.78 28.97
CA ARG A 874 21.05 2.07 30.39
C ARG A 874 21.95 0.99 31.02
N PRO A 875 22.61 1.29 32.15
CA PRO A 875 23.26 0.29 32.99
C PRO A 875 22.37 -0.93 33.24
N GLY A 876 22.93 -2.13 33.36
CA GLY A 876 22.12 -3.35 33.38
C GLY A 876 21.34 -3.58 34.69
N ASP A 877 21.83 -3.02 35.78
CA ASP A 877 21.11 -2.88 37.05
C ASP A 877 19.82 -2.04 36.88
N TRP A 878 19.81 -1.04 36.00
CA TRP A 878 18.61 -0.28 35.64
C TRP A 878 17.51 -1.19 35.10
N PHE A 879 17.82 -2.05 34.12
CA PHE A 879 16.84 -2.97 33.53
C PHE A 879 16.40 -4.06 34.51
N THR A 880 17.32 -4.50 35.38
CA THR A 880 17.01 -5.46 36.45
C THR A 880 16.02 -4.85 37.46
N ARG A 881 16.26 -3.60 37.88
CA ARG A 881 15.37 -2.86 38.78
C ARG A 881 14.03 -2.56 38.11
N PHE A 882 14.00 -2.16 36.84
CA PHE A 882 12.78 -1.97 36.06
C PHE A 882 11.92 -3.26 36.02
N ALA A 883 12.52 -4.41 35.70
CA ALA A 883 11.81 -5.68 35.63
C ALA A 883 11.28 -6.14 37.00
N GLN A 884 11.93 -5.75 38.10
CA GLN A 884 11.40 -5.94 39.45
C GLN A 884 10.17 -5.05 39.68
N LEU A 885 10.31 -3.74 39.46
CA LEU A 885 9.23 -2.76 39.66
C LEU A 885 7.99 -3.08 38.81
N TYR A 886 8.18 -3.53 37.57
CA TYR A 886 7.06 -3.92 36.70
C TYR A 886 6.32 -5.16 37.22
N ARG A 887 7.02 -6.13 37.82
CA ARG A 887 6.37 -7.29 38.46
C ARG A 887 5.61 -6.90 39.72
N GLU A 888 6.11 -5.92 40.46
CA GLU A 888 5.51 -5.41 41.70
C GLU A 888 4.28 -4.53 41.43
N HIS A 889 4.31 -3.69 40.39
CA HIS A 889 3.32 -2.63 40.17
C HIS A 889 2.50 -2.75 38.88
N GLY A 890 2.91 -3.59 37.92
CA GLY A 890 2.28 -3.66 36.59
C GLY A 890 2.50 -2.39 35.75
N SER A 891 1.57 -2.06 34.85
CA SER A 891 1.61 -0.82 34.05
C SER A 891 1.53 0.43 34.94
N ALA A 892 2.25 1.49 34.60
CA ALA A 892 2.20 2.75 35.33
C ALA A 892 0.84 3.48 35.14
N PRO A 893 0.39 4.29 36.11
CA PRO A 893 -0.78 5.14 35.94
C PRO A 893 -0.60 6.11 34.77
N ALA A 894 -1.64 6.30 33.95
CA ALA A 894 -1.63 7.30 32.90
C ALA A 894 -1.57 8.71 33.50
N ARG A 895 -0.73 9.59 32.93
CA ARG A 895 -0.51 10.97 33.40
C ARG A 895 -0.73 11.97 32.26
N PRO A 896 -1.98 12.22 31.84
CA PRO A 896 -2.28 13.17 30.77
C PRO A 896 -1.70 14.58 31.02
N GLU A 897 -1.54 14.96 32.28
CA GLU A 897 -0.94 16.24 32.69
C GLU A 897 0.50 16.41 32.18
N LEU A 898 1.29 15.33 32.08
CA LEU A 898 2.64 15.38 31.51
C LEU A 898 2.60 15.61 30.00
N ALA A 899 1.61 15.03 29.30
CA ALA A 899 1.43 15.25 27.87
C ALA A 899 1.06 16.71 27.58
N THR A 900 0.20 17.31 28.40
CA THR A 900 -0.14 18.74 28.31
C THR A 900 1.09 19.63 28.52
N ALA A 901 1.85 19.41 29.60
CA ALA A 901 3.05 20.20 29.88
C ALA A 901 4.13 20.04 28.80
N PHE A 902 4.31 18.82 28.28
CA PHE A 902 5.27 18.54 27.21
C PHE A 902 4.84 19.17 25.88
N ALA A 903 3.53 19.14 25.58
CA ALA A 903 2.94 19.80 24.41
C ALA A 903 3.15 21.32 24.44
N GLU A 904 2.84 21.98 25.55
CA GLU A 904 3.00 23.43 25.72
C GLU A 904 4.46 23.87 25.55
N ARG A 905 5.40 23.09 26.10
CA ARG A 905 6.82 23.43 26.11
C ARG A 905 7.49 23.28 24.74
N LEU A 906 6.99 22.35 23.93
CA LEU A 906 7.52 22.03 22.60
C LEU A 906 6.66 22.56 21.45
N GLY A 907 5.52 23.20 21.72
CA GLY A 907 4.59 23.66 20.69
C GLY A 907 3.94 22.50 19.92
N LEU A 908 3.78 21.34 20.56
CA LEU A 908 3.09 20.18 20.00
C LEU A 908 1.60 20.19 20.39
N THR A 909 0.79 19.40 19.70
CA THR A 909 -0.55 19.05 20.19
C THR A 909 -0.48 18.03 21.33
N THR A 910 -1.51 17.97 22.17
CA THR A 910 -1.61 16.96 23.24
C THR A 910 -1.60 15.52 22.68
N ALA A 911 -2.14 15.32 21.47
CA ALA A 911 -2.07 14.05 20.73
C ALA A 911 -0.65 13.66 20.37
N GLU A 912 0.11 14.59 19.78
CA GLU A 912 1.53 14.41 19.46
C GLU A 912 2.37 14.12 20.70
N ALA A 913 2.21 14.90 21.77
CA ALA A 913 2.92 14.65 23.02
C ALA A 913 2.60 13.26 23.61
N THR A 914 1.33 12.86 23.62
CA THR A 914 0.91 11.56 24.17
C THR A 914 1.48 10.38 23.39
N VAL A 915 1.48 10.41 22.06
CA VAL A 915 2.04 9.31 21.25
C VAL A 915 3.57 9.23 21.36
N LEU A 916 4.25 10.34 21.70
CA LEU A 916 5.67 10.33 22.05
C LEU A 916 5.90 9.71 23.44
N LEU A 917 5.16 10.14 24.47
CA LEU A 917 5.33 9.60 25.84
C LEU A 917 5.03 8.11 25.95
N THR A 918 4.15 7.60 25.08
CA THR A 918 3.75 6.19 25.04
C THR A 918 4.50 5.36 23.98
N ALA A 919 5.50 5.95 23.33
CA ALA A 919 6.36 5.33 22.31
C ALA A 919 5.60 4.68 21.11
N HIS A 920 4.59 5.39 20.58
CA HIS A 920 3.78 4.97 19.42
C HIS A 920 4.31 5.48 18.06
N VAL A 921 5.36 6.31 18.04
CA VAL A 921 6.01 6.73 16.78
C VAL A 921 7.06 5.69 16.39
N PRO A 922 7.02 5.14 15.16
CA PRO A 922 8.02 4.20 14.69
C PRO A 922 9.43 4.80 14.73
N CYS A 923 10.40 4.02 15.19
CA CYS A 923 11.80 4.45 15.22
C CYS A 923 12.73 3.33 14.79
N THR A 924 13.92 3.69 14.30
CA THR A 924 14.98 2.73 13.95
C THR A 924 16.23 3.24 14.65
N PRO A 925 16.56 2.73 15.84
CA PRO A 925 17.69 3.22 16.62
C PRO A 925 19.00 3.03 15.83
N SER A 926 19.58 4.16 15.39
CA SER A 926 20.78 4.22 14.53
C SER A 926 22.02 3.61 15.16
N ARG A 927 22.02 3.38 16.48
CA ARG A 927 23.15 2.84 17.22
C ARG A 927 23.66 1.53 16.62
N SER A 928 22.81 0.68 16.04
CA SER A 928 23.19 -0.69 15.68
C SER A 928 23.72 -0.96 14.26
N GLY A 929 23.70 0.03 13.35
CA GLY A 929 23.99 -0.21 11.91
C GLY A 929 23.00 -1.18 11.22
N GLN A 930 21.94 -1.59 11.90
CA GLN A 930 20.97 -2.61 11.44
C GLN A 930 19.63 -1.98 11.04
N ARG A 931 18.92 -2.60 10.09
CA ARG A 931 17.56 -2.20 9.66
C ARG A 931 16.47 -2.91 10.48
N LEU A 932 16.56 -2.87 11.81
CA LEU A 932 15.51 -3.35 12.72
C LEU A 932 14.87 -2.12 13.39
N GLY A 933 13.55 -1.98 13.25
CA GLY A 933 12.81 -0.83 13.77
C GLY A 933 11.75 -1.22 14.79
N HIS A 934 11.52 -0.33 15.76
CA HIS A 934 10.36 -0.36 16.63
C HIS A 934 9.12 0.03 15.82
N ARG A 935 8.15 -0.89 15.75
CA ARG A 935 6.85 -0.66 15.09
C ARG A 935 5.73 -0.97 16.09
N PRO A 936 5.32 0.01 16.89
CA PRO A 936 4.30 -0.20 17.91
C PRO A 936 2.95 -0.46 17.25
N ARG A 937 2.16 -1.36 17.86
CA ARG A 937 0.76 -1.54 17.47
C ARG A 937 -0.09 -0.55 18.25
N LEU A 938 -0.63 0.44 17.53
CA LEU A 938 -1.59 1.40 18.07
C LEU A 938 -2.84 0.65 18.55
N HIS A 939 -3.03 0.58 19.88
CA HIS A 939 -4.26 0.07 20.46
C HIS A 939 -5.04 1.22 21.09
N SER A 940 -6.21 1.52 20.53
CA SER A 940 -7.09 2.60 21.00
C SER A 940 -7.49 2.48 22.48
N ALA A 941 -7.44 1.28 23.06
CA ALA A 941 -7.72 1.06 24.47
C ALA A 941 -6.65 1.66 25.40
N ASP A 942 -5.38 1.65 24.98
CA ASP A 942 -4.25 2.14 25.78
C ASP A 942 -4.22 3.68 25.82
N LEU A 943 -4.65 4.33 24.74
CA LEU A 943 -4.66 5.80 24.60
C LEU A 943 -5.91 6.48 25.21
N ARG A 944 -6.98 5.72 25.48
CA ARG A 944 -8.17 6.25 26.17
C ARG A 944 -7.85 6.75 27.58
N ALA A 945 -6.95 6.08 28.28
CA ALA A 945 -6.49 6.51 29.61
C ALA A 945 -5.71 7.84 29.58
N TRP A 946 -5.21 8.22 28.40
CA TRP A 946 -4.52 9.50 28.15
C TRP A 946 -5.45 10.59 27.60
N GLY A 947 -6.75 10.29 27.43
CA GLY A 947 -7.76 11.25 26.98
C GLY A 947 -7.80 11.48 25.46
N ILE A 948 -7.23 10.59 24.65
CA ILE A 948 -7.07 10.79 23.19
C ILE A 948 -7.79 9.73 22.38
N GLN A 949 -8.45 10.14 21.29
CA GLN A 949 -9.15 9.27 20.36
C GLN A 949 -8.18 8.63 19.34
N GLY A 950 -8.51 7.42 18.86
CA GLY A 950 -7.62 6.67 17.96
C GLY A 950 -7.25 7.41 16.67
N LYS A 951 -8.19 8.17 16.07
CA LYS A 951 -7.93 8.93 14.84
C LYS A 951 -6.94 10.08 15.04
N ASP A 952 -7.02 10.77 16.18
CA ASP A 952 -6.11 11.87 16.50
C ASP A 952 -4.69 11.34 16.74
N ALA A 953 -4.58 10.15 17.35
CA ALA A 953 -3.32 9.46 17.55
C ALA A 953 -2.70 8.95 16.24
N GLU A 954 -3.49 8.40 15.32
CA GLU A 954 -3.03 7.99 13.98
C GLU A 954 -2.46 9.19 13.20
N GLN A 955 -3.17 10.32 13.23
CA GLN A 955 -2.71 11.55 12.58
C GLN A 955 -1.43 12.09 13.22
N ALA A 956 -1.36 12.11 14.56
CA ALA A 956 -0.18 12.54 15.31
C ALA A 956 1.05 11.66 15.00
N VAL A 957 0.87 10.34 14.94
CA VAL A 957 1.96 9.41 14.57
C VAL A 957 2.43 9.67 13.14
N ALA A 958 1.53 9.90 12.19
CA ALA A 958 1.91 10.19 10.80
C ALA A 958 2.75 11.48 10.70
N VAL A 959 2.31 12.56 11.36
CA VAL A 959 3.03 13.85 11.38
C VAL A 959 4.41 13.72 12.02
N LEU A 960 4.50 13.09 13.20
CA LEU A 960 5.75 12.94 13.93
C LEU A 960 6.73 11.98 13.25
N THR A 961 6.23 10.96 12.57
CA THR A 961 7.07 10.04 11.78
C THR A 961 7.81 10.78 10.67
N ASP A 962 7.11 11.69 9.98
CA ASP A 962 7.69 12.52 8.91
C ASP A 962 8.64 13.59 9.48
N MET A 963 8.26 14.24 10.59
CA MET A 963 9.03 15.32 11.21
C MET A 963 10.35 14.85 11.84
N LEU A 964 10.29 13.81 12.68
CA LEU A 964 11.44 13.36 13.46
C LEU A 964 12.35 12.45 12.64
N GLY A 965 11.75 11.61 11.80
CA GLY A 965 12.45 10.47 11.23
C GLY A 965 12.85 9.43 12.30
N PRO A 966 13.32 8.25 11.84
CA PRO A 966 13.48 7.09 12.70
C PRO A 966 14.57 7.22 13.77
N ASP A 967 15.65 7.97 13.50
CA ASP A 967 16.80 8.08 14.40
C ASP A 967 16.52 9.05 15.55
N ARG A 968 15.89 10.19 15.26
CA ARG A 968 15.59 11.22 16.28
C ARG A 968 14.50 10.75 17.22
N ALA A 969 13.49 10.02 16.73
CA ALA A 969 12.49 9.39 17.58
C ALA A 969 13.12 8.41 18.58
N ALA A 970 14.13 7.64 18.15
CA ALA A 970 14.85 6.73 19.05
C ALA A 970 15.63 7.49 20.14
N THR A 971 16.33 8.57 19.78
CA THR A 971 17.04 9.43 20.75
C THR A 971 16.09 10.09 21.74
N LEU A 972 14.93 10.55 21.27
CA LEU A 972 13.91 11.12 22.14
C LEU A 972 13.41 10.11 23.18
N TYR A 973 13.11 8.88 22.76
CA TYR A 973 12.69 7.83 23.69
C TYR A 973 13.75 7.49 24.73
N ASP A 974 15.03 7.55 24.36
CA ASP A 974 16.13 7.43 25.32
C ASP A 974 16.14 8.57 26.35
N LYS A 975 15.89 9.82 25.93
CA LYS A 975 15.84 10.98 26.85
C LYS A 975 14.64 10.98 27.79
N LEU A 976 13.55 10.30 27.40
CA LEU A 976 12.35 10.14 28.22
C LEU A 976 12.50 9.11 29.35
N LEU A 977 13.56 8.28 29.34
CA LEU A 977 13.78 7.29 30.40
C LEU A 977 14.53 7.88 31.60
N PRO A 978 13.92 7.97 32.80
CA PRO A 978 14.56 8.51 34.00
C PRO A 978 15.80 7.70 34.41
N ASP A 979 16.71 8.34 35.15
CA ASP A 979 17.94 7.68 35.64
C ASP A 979 17.61 6.60 36.69
N ASP A 980 16.56 6.82 37.48
CA ASP A 980 15.96 5.81 38.35
C ASP A 980 14.66 5.27 37.71
N PRO A 981 14.56 3.97 37.39
CA PRO A 981 13.37 3.40 36.75
C PRO A 981 12.10 3.51 37.60
N GLU A 982 12.19 3.66 38.93
CA GLU A 982 11.02 3.81 39.82
C GLU A 982 10.22 5.07 39.52
N GLN A 983 10.89 6.10 39.00
CA GLN A 983 10.26 7.36 38.59
C GLN A 983 9.20 7.17 37.51
N LEU A 984 9.26 6.11 36.69
CA LEU A 984 8.23 5.83 35.69
C LEU A 984 6.83 5.61 36.32
N TRP A 985 6.76 5.07 37.55
CA TRP A 985 5.50 4.88 38.29
C TRP A 985 5.13 6.08 39.16
N THR A 986 6.12 6.77 39.75
CA THR A 986 5.88 7.86 40.72
C THR A 986 5.74 9.23 40.08
N THR A 987 6.53 9.56 39.07
CA THR A 987 6.54 10.88 38.39
C THR A 987 6.30 10.80 36.89
N GLY A 988 6.43 9.63 36.27
CA GLY A 988 6.30 9.40 34.83
C GLY A 988 7.62 9.57 34.04
N PRO A 989 7.56 9.57 32.69
CA PRO A 989 8.72 9.82 31.84
C PRO A 989 9.38 11.18 32.08
N ASP A 990 10.69 11.28 31.82
CA ASP A 990 11.48 12.50 32.02
C ASP A 990 11.28 13.50 30.87
N VAL A 991 10.16 14.21 30.94
CA VAL A 991 9.75 15.22 29.96
C VAL A 991 10.69 16.43 29.92
N GLU A 992 11.38 16.73 31.02
CA GLU A 992 12.30 17.88 31.11
C GLU A 992 13.56 17.63 30.31
N ARG A 993 14.20 16.47 30.51
CA ARG A 993 15.39 16.09 29.75
C ARG A 993 15.07 15.88 28.27
N ALA A 994 13.93 15.28 27.94
CA ALA A 994 13.47 15.12 26.57
C ALA A 994 13.20 16.48 25.89
N ALA A 995 12.59 17.43 26.61
CA ALA A 995 12.32 18.76 26.07
C ALA A 995 13.60 19.58 25.88
N ALA A 996 14.55 19.50 26.82
CA ALA A 996 15.85 20.16 26.67
C ALA A 996 16.59 19.68 25.42
N TRP A 997 16.64 18.36 25.23
CA TRP A 997 17.22 17.75 24.02
C TRP A 997 16.48 18.18 22.75
N TRP A 998 15.15 18.16 22.75
CA TRP A 998 14.35 18.57 21.59
C TRP A 998 14.66 20.01 21.20
N ILE A 999 14.69 20.92 22.18
CA ILE A 999 14.95 22.35 21.97
C ILE A 999 16.37 22.57 21.42
N GLU A 1000 17.34 21.81 21.89
CA GLU A 1000 18.73 21.89 21.44
C GLU A 1000 18.89 21.38 20.00
N GLU A 1001 18.31 20.22 19.67
CA GLU A 1001 18.52 19.55 18.37
C GLU A 1001 17.58 20.02 17.26
N LEU A 1002 16.32 20.33 17.60
CA LEU A 1002 15.27 20.68 16.64
C LEU A 1002 14.89 22.17 16.72
N GLY A 1003 15.44 22.89 17.68
CA GLY A 1003 15.01 24.25 18.02
C GLY A 1003 13.70 24.25 18.81
N ARG A 1004 13.33 25.41 19.35
CA ARG A 1004 11.93 25.63 19.75
C ARG A 1004 11.12 25.77 18.46
N PRO A 1005 10.14 24.90 18.19
CA PRO A 1005 9.15 25.23 17.18
C PRO A 1005 8.54 26.57 17.59
N LEU A 1006 8.50 27.55 16.69
CA LEU A 1006 7.67 28.73 16.92
C LEU A 1006 6.27 28.20 17.21
N PRO A 1007 5.67 28.51 18.38
CA PRO A 1007 4.33 28.05 18.68
C PRO A 1007 3.42 28.63 17.61
N VAL A 1008 3.08 27.82 16.62
CA VAL A 1008 2.02 28.14 15.67
C VAL A 1008 0.76 27.66 16.38
N PRO A 1009 -0.13 28.56 16.86
CA PRO A 1009 -1.40 28.17 17.43
C PRO A 1009 -2.04 27.08 16.57
N THR A 1010 -2.56 26.02 17.18
CA THR A 1010 -3.19 24.90 16.43
C THR A 1010 -4.27 25.37 15.45
N ALA A 1011 -4.89 26.52 15.74
CA ALA A 1011 -5.83 27.23 14.86
C ALA A 1011 -5.24 27.74 13.53
N LEU A 1012 -3.91 27.94 13.44
CA LEU A 1012 -3.19 28.40 12.26
C LEU A 1012 -2.61 27.27 11.41
N LEU A 1013 -2.50 26.03 11.93
CA LEU A 1013 -2.04 24.87 11.16
C LEU A 1013 -2.89 24.57 9.91
N PRO A 1014 -4.23 24.73 9.92
CA PRO A 1014 -5.06 24.61 8.72
C PRO A 1014 -4.84 25.74 7.69
N LEU A 1015 -4.35 26.90 8.13
CA LEU A 1015 -3.97 28.04 7.28
C LEU A 1015 -2.58 27.82 6.66
N ALA A 1016 -1.61 27.35 7.44
CA ALA A 1016 -0.27 27.00 6.96
C ALA A 1016 -0.29 25.82 5.97
N ALA A 1017 -1.14 24.81 6.19
CA ALA A 1017 -1.35 23.70 5.24
C ALA A 1017 -2.07 24.14 3.95
N LYS A 1018 -2.74 25.29 3.96
CA LYS A 1018 -3.29 25.93 2.76
C LYS A 1018 -2.27 26.76 1.99
N GLU A 1019 -1.29 27.36 2.68
CA GLU A 1019 -0.30 28.25 2.06
C GLU A 1019 1.01 27.55 1.66
N ILE A 1020 1.44 26.50 2.37
CA ILE A 1020 2.64 25.71 2.03
C ILE A 1020 2.21 24.53 1.15
N LEU A 1021 2.19 24.74 -0.16
CA LEU A 1021 2.06 23.65 -1.12
C LEU A 1021 3.29 22.71 -1.02
N PRO A 1022 3.12 21.39 -0.89
CA PRO A 1022 4.23 20.48 -1.12
C PRO A 1022 4.69 20.64 -2.58
N PRO A 1023 6.01 20.54 -2.87
CA PRO A 1023 6.49 20.67 -4.24
C PRO A 1023 5.86 19.58 -5.10
N LYS A 1024 5.02 20.00 -6.06
CA LYS A 1024 4.49 19.13 -7.11
C LYS A 1024 5.61 18.81 -8.10
N GLY A 1025 6.25 17.67 -7.90
CA GLY A 1025 7.16 17.01 -8.84
C GLY A 1025 7.02 15.49 -8.70
N GLU A 1026 7.27 14.76 -9.78
CA GLU A 1026 7.15 13.29 -9.88
C GLU A 1026 7.66 12.56 -8.64
N ALA A 1027 6.92 11.53 -8.21
CA ALA A 1027 7.36 10.62 -7.17
C ALA A 1027 8.78 10.13 -7.51
N ALA A 1028 9.77 10.57 -6.73
CA ALA A 1028 11.12 10.07 -6.85
C ALA A 1028 11.08 8.56 -6.63
N LEU A 1029 11.46 7.80 -7.65
CA LEU A 1029 11.78 6.39 -7.55
C LEU A 1029 12.65 6.13 -6.29
N PRO A 1030 12.49 4.99 -5.61
CA PRO A 1030 13.20 4.71 -4.37
C PRO A 1030 14.71 4.92 -4.56
N ARG A 1031 15.28 5.88 -3.80
CA ARG A 1031 16.73 6.12 -3.69
C ARG A 1031 17.42 4.97 -2.94
N GLN A 1032 17.40 3.78 -3.53
CA GLN A 1032 18.34 2.73 -3.21
C GLN A 1032 19.09 2.40 -4.49
N LEU A 1033 20.26 3.01 -4.64
CA LEU A 1033 21.41 2.65 -5.48
C LEU A 1033 22.10 3.93 -5.99
N ARG A 1034 23.08 4.42 -5.21
CA ARG A 1034 24.42 4.82 -5.69
C ARG A 1034 25.22 5.46 -4.55
N ARG A 1035 26.39 4.88 -4.29
CA ARG A 1035 27.43 5.35 -3.38
C ARG A 1035 28.02 6.68 -3.87
N GLY A 1036 28.38 7.55 -2.92
CA GLY A 1036 29.46 8.54 -3.04
C GLY A 1036 29.08 9.95 -3.54
N ILE A 1037 29.49 10.96 -2.77
CA ILE A 1037 29.54 12.44 -3.00
C ILE A 1037 28.50 13.24 -2.16
N PRO A 1038 28.92 14.33 -1.47
CA PRO A 1038 28.27 14.85 -0.27
C PRO A 1038 27.08 15.76 -0.54
N ALA A 1039 26.17 15.82 0.44
CA ALA A 1039 24.94 16.60 0.42
C ALA A 1039 25.20 18.10 0.21
N TYR A 1040 24.47 18.65 -0.75
CA TYR A 1040 24.29 20.08 -1.01
C TYR A 1040 23.77 20.79 0.25
N ARG A 1041 24.52 21.78 0.76
CA ARG A 1041 24.07 22.76 1.77
C ARG A 1041 23.49 23.99 1.06
N PRO A 1042 22.31 24.50 1.41
CA PRO A 1042 21.95 25.87 1.05
C PRO A 1042 22.78 26.86 1.88
N PRO A 1043 23.18 28.02 1.32
CA PRO A 1043 24.00 28.99 2.02
C PRO A 1043 23.21 29.67 3.14
N LEU A 1044 23.78 29.66 4.34
CA LEU A 1044 23.45 30.59 5.42
C LEU A 1044 23.64 32.01 4.88
N ARG A 1045 22.56 32.80 4.85
CA ARG A 1045 22.68 34.26 4.66
C ARG A 1045 23.31 34.85 5.91
N SER A 1046 24.44 35.48 5.68
CA SER A 1046 25.19 36.34 6.60
C SER A 1046 24.38 37.58 7.02
N GLU A 1047 24.83 38.13 8.15
CA GLU A 1047 24.37 39.31 8.90
C GLU A 1047 24.22 40.63 8.10
N ALA A 1048 23.62 41.60 8.81
CA ALA A 1048 23.58 43.06 8.63
C ALA A 1048 22.41 43.66 7.83
N HIS A 1049 21.34 44.06 8.54
CA HIS A 1049 21.16 45.44 9.04
C HIS A 1049 20.08 45.52 10.11
#